data_AF-A0A8H7QJM2-F1
#
_entry.id   AF-A0A8H7QJM2-F1
#
_cell.length_a   1.000
_cell.length_b   1.000
_cell.length_c   1.000
_cell.angle_alpha   90.00
_cell.angle_beta   90.00
_cell.angle_gamma   90.00
#
_symmetry.space_group_name_H-M   'P 1'
#
loop_
_entity.id
_entity.type
_entity.pdbx_description
1 polymer ?
#
loop_
_entity_poly.entity_id
_entity_poly.type
_entity_poly.pdbx_seq_one_letter_code
_entity_poly.pdbx_strand_id
1 'polypeptide(L)'
;MSTELSKDEAAIYDRQIRLWGLDAQQRIGKASILIAGMRALSDEVCKNIALAGVASITLLDHETVTEFDLGAQFFLTEASVGQNKAKAAAASIKNLNPRVEVIVDQQNINEKSAEFFESFSVVCLIHSEYDIISRVDEIRRNIKKPFYAADAFGWFGYIFCDLTEHAYIQEKKSNPHSDSKKPPTVEKIAHVEIYSNLNDSLQKSWSDMRIKALKRRVSPMTFLIHILLKFQRDHHRSPNKEDVQLLLENKAKYLADMGIEDASVLDDSLLNDLSSLIDTEISPVAAIVGGILAQDILRTLSANELPIQNWFYYNGLDAAIAQIVLPLASAEPIQKIPLYYQKRTSGSDFISTGAIDLKNGMLGGVVQIGNPPQNLTMAFDTSTGFSWVRGTQCGTENCQGRNDFDSRNSTTIVSTGQSFIMDYGEGIVHTTIYLDTFRFAGLTVKNMPFGGAYEMEGFDNGFDGYLGLGRNVNLNISSTVYSKRDVSASGFVPNAFQQSSGLSSAQFGMYTTTTGSGFSDSGSTVASNVAMISNVTSGGYGVVTPGGSGVVKRSSSNDGPAGYLVIGGVDSDAIKGDLYHIDVGDDNNESGNWAVSVNSVKFEDDLCFNVSKKAKAVLSSSTDVIGLPNAQADKFQKHWYAEYDKPDNTFKIPCCMMDYLTPFKIELGSIKVTVPPQYWSHPRKVTSCCEMCRTHIGKSESDTDYVIGSAFTNAFYTQFDTEKNRISLAMKKNHIKDGLKLCEA
;
A
#
# COMPACT_ATOMS: atom_id res chain seq x y z
N MET A 1 -2.14 -23.50 -26.87
CA MET A 1 -3.46 -23.11 -27.42
C MET A 1 -3.44 -21.61 -27.63
N SER A 2 -3.99 -21.12 -28.75
CA SER A 2 -3.85 -19.73 -29.22
C SER A 2 -4.27 -18.71 -28.17
N THR A 3 -3.42 -17.71 -27.94
CA THR A 3 -3.56 -16.61 -26.97
C THR A 3 -4.51 -15.48 -27.43
N GLU A 4 -5.27 -15.69 -28.49
CA GLU A 4 -6.19 -14.71 -29.08
C GLU A 4 -7.63 -15.23 -29.03
N LEU A 5 -8.56 -14.36 -28.60
CA LEU A 5 -10.01 -14.60 -28.71
C LEU A 5 -10.35 -14.86 -30.18
N SER A 6 -11.19 -15.85 -30.44
CA SER A 6 -11.67 -16.11 -31.81
C SER A 6 -12.45 -14.89 -32.32
N LYS A 7 -12.50 -14.72 -33.65
CA LYS A 7 -13.25 -13.61 -34.28
C LYS A 7 -14.72 -13.60 -33.86
N ASP A 8 -15.30 -14.78 -33.65
CA ASP A 8 -16.69 -14.93 -33.22
C ASP A 8 -16.87 -14.54 -31.75
N GLU A 9 -15.90 -14.83 -30.87
CA GLU A 9 -15.92 -14.38 -29.47
C GLU A 9 -15.74 -12.87 -29.36
N ALA A 10 -14.84 -12.29 -30.16
CA ALA A 10 -14.65 -10.84 -30.21
C ALA A 10 -15.93 -10.12 -30.66
N ALA A 11 -16.71 -10.70 -31.56
CA ALA A 11 -17.98 -10.13 -32.02
C ALA A 11 -19.08 -10.21 -30.96
N ILE A 12 -19.20 -11.34 -30.24
CA ILE A 12 -20.23 -11.53 -29.19
C ILE A 12 -19.96 -10.62 -27.99
N TYR A 13 -18.70 -10.51 -27.57
CA TYR A 13 -18.31 -9.71 -26.41
C TYR A 13 -17.88 -8.29 -26.77
N ASP A 14 -18.11 -7.81 -28.00
CA ASP A 14 -17.66 -6.48 -28.45
C ASP A 14 -18.12 -5.36 -27.51
N ARG A 15 -19.40 -5.37 -27.10
CA ARG A 15 -19.96 -4.33 -26.22
C ARG A 15 -19.32 -4.29 -24.84
N GLN A 16 -19.03 -5.45 -24.25
CA GLN A 16 -18.40 -5.55 -22.93
C GLN A 16 -16.89 -5.34 -22.99
N ILE A 17 -16.22 -5.76 -24.07
CA ILE A 17 -14.81 -5.44 -24.34
C ILE A 17 -14.61 -3.92 -24.43
N ARG A 18 -15.57 -3.18 -25.02
CA ARG A 18 -15.53 -1.71 -25.03
C ARG A 18 -15.64 -1.07 -23.64
N LEU A 19 -16.22 -1.78 -22.67
CA LEU A 19 -16.40 -1.31 -21.30
C LEU A 19 -15.14 -1.55 -20.47
N TRP A 20 -14.71 -2.81 -20.34
CA TRP A 20 -13.63 -3.19 -19.43
C TRP A 20 -12.31 -3.57 -20.11
N GLY A 21 -12.25 -3.57 -21.44
CA GLY A 21 -11.05 -3.86 -22.22
C GLY A 21 -10.87 -5.34 -22.55
N LEU A 22 -10.01 -5.61 -23.54
CA LEU A 22 -9.74 -6.96 -24.04
C LEU A 22 -9.07 -7.84 -22.98
N ASP A 23 -8.09 -7.30 -22.25
CA ASP A 23 -7.34 -8.06 -21.25
C ASP A 23 -8.23 -8.53 -20.09
N ALA A 24 -9.16 -7.67 -19.67
CA ALA A 24 -10.18 -8.02 -18.67
C ALA A 24 -11.07 -9.17 -19.18
N GLN A 25 -11.51 -9.09 -20.44
CA GLN A 25 -12.31 -10.15 -21.06
C GLN A 25 -11.55 -11.48 -21.12
N GLN A 26 -10.25 -11.46 -21.41
CA GLN A 26 -9.41 -12.66 -21.43
C GLN A 26 -9.24 -13.28 -20.04
N ARG A 27 -9.16 -12.47 -18.97
CA ARG A 27 -9.14 -12.98 -17.59
C ARG A 27 -10.46 -13.62 -17.21
N ILE A 28 -11.58 -12.93 -17.49
CA ILE A 28 -12.93 -13.46 -17.29
C ILE A 28 -13.11 -14.79 -18.03
N GLY A 29 -12.72 -14.84 -19.32
CA GLY A 29 -12.85 -16.03 -20.16
C GLY A 29 -11.98 -17.23 -19.77
N LYS A 30 -11.09 -17.09 -18.78
CA LYS A 30 -10.29 -18.18 -18.20
C LYS A 30 -10.75 -18.61 -16.82
N ALA A 31 -11.72 -17.89 -16.23
CA ALA A 31 -12.13 -18.11 -14.86
C ALA A 31 -13.10 -19.29 -14.72
N SER A 32 -12.86 -20.13 -13.71
CA SER A 32 -13.76 -21.16 -13.23
C SER A 32 -14.46 -20.70 -11.95
N ILE A 33 -15.79 -20.78 -11.90
CA ILE A 33 -16.59 -20.28 -10.78
C ILE A 33 -17.42 -21.42 -10.19
N LEU A 34 -17.38 -21.59 -8.87
CA LEU A 34 -18.30 -22.44 -8.13
C LEU A 34 -19.45 -21.58 -7.58
N ILE A 35 -20.68 -21.95 -7.92
CA ILE A 35 -21.91 -21.43 -7.30
C ILE A 35 -22.53 -22.58 -6.50
N ALA A 36 -22.61 -22.43 -5.17
CA ALA A 36 -23.20 -23.43 -4.30
C ALA A 36 -24.51 -22.92 -3.68
N GLY A 37 -25.59 -23.68 -3.85
CA GLY A 37 -26.95 -23.29 -3.49
C GLY A 37 -27.71 -22.70 -4.69
N MET A 38 -28.66 -23.46 -5.21
CA MET A 38 -29.50 -23.08 -6.33
C MET A 38 -30.83 -22.49 -5.86
N ARG A 39 -30.91 -21.18 -5.96
CA ARG A 39 -32.03 -20.31 -5.59
C ARG A 39 -32.24 -19.23 -6.67
N ALA A 40 -33.29 -18.43 -6.58
CA ALA A 40 -33.57 -17.33 -7.52
C ALA A 40 -32.41 -16.32 -7.59
N LEU A 41 -31.72 -16.09 -6.47
CA LEU A 41 -30.49 -15.28 -6.45
C LEU A 41 -29.39 -15.91 -7.32
N SER A 42 -29.18 -17.22 -7.20
CA SER A 42 -28.16 -17.92 -7.98
C SER A 42 -28.51 -17.98 -9.47
N ASP A 43 -29.79 -18.01 -9.84
CA ASP A 43 -30.24 -17.96 -11.24
C ASP A 43 -29.79 -16.65 -11.88
N GLU A 44 -29.98 -15.53 -11.17
CA GLU A 44 -29.55 -14.20 -11.58
C GLU A 44 -28.02 -14.10 -11.69
N VAL A 45 -27.29 -14.63 -10.72
CA VAL A 45 -25.82 -14.67 -10.75
C VAL A 45 -25.34 -15.51 -11.94
N CYS A 46 -25.84 -16.74 -12.09
CA CYS A 46 -25.47 -17.67 -13.16
C CYS A 46 -25.78 -17.10 -14.54
N LYS A 47 -26.95 -16.46 -14.72
CA LYS A 47 -27.30 -15.76 -15.96
C LYS A 47 -26.24 -14.71 -16.30
N ASN A 48 -25.93 -13.83 -15.36
CA ASN A 48 -25.02 -12.70 -15.60
C ASN A 48 -23.58 -13.15 -15.88
N ILE A 49 -23.03 -14.12 -15.11
CA ILE A 49 -21.68 -14.63 -15.33
C ILE A 49 -21.58 -15.49 -16.61
N ALA A 50 -22.63 -16.24 -16.96
CA ALA A 50 -22.67 -17.01 -18.21
C ALA A 50 -22.68 -16.07 -19.43
N LEU A 51 -23.51 -15.02 -19.40
CA LEU A 51 -23.55 -14.00 -20.46
C LEU A 51 -22.23 -13.22 -20.56
N ALA A 52 -21.53 -12.99 -19.44
CA ALA A 52 -20.21 -12.36 -19.43
C ALA A 52 -19.10 -13.24 -20.04
N GLY A 53 -19.33 -14.56 -20.13
CA GLY A 53 -18.45 -15.48 -20.85
C GLY A 53 -17.27 -15.97 -20.04
N VAL A 54 -17.52 -16.48 -18.83
CA VAL A 54 -16.51 -17.20 -18.03
C VAL A 54 -16.15 -18.56 -18.64
N ALA A 55 -15.04 -19.17 -18.21
CA ALA A 55 -14.65 -20.48 -18.76
C ALA A 55 -15.63 -21.57 -18.32
N SER A 56 -15.90 -21.65 -17.01
CA SER A 56 -16.82 -22.65 -16.47
C SER A 56 -17.59 -22.16 -15.24
N ILE A 57 -18.79 -22.71 -15.09
CA ILE A 57 -19.65 -22.56 -13.91
C ILE A 57 -19.95 -23.96 -13.38
N THR A 58 -19.50 -24.25 -12.17
CA THR A 58 -19.90 -25.45 -11.44
C THR A 58 -21.05 -25.11 -10.50
N LEU A 59 -22.17 -25.82 -10.67
CA LEU A 59 -23.36 -25.70 -9.85
C LEU A 59 -23.35 -26.82 -8.80
N LEU A 60 -23.28 -26.45 -7.53
CA LEU A 60 -23.30 -27.39 -6.41
C LEU A 60 -24.61 -27.24 -5.64
N ASP A 61 -25.49 -28.23 -5.73
CA ASP A 61 -26.68 -28.29 -4.90
C ASP A 61 -27.14 -29.74 -4.75
N HIS A 62 -27.50 -30.13 -3.54
CA HIS A 62 -27.98 -31.47 -3.21
C HIS A 62 -29.51 -31.59 -3.16
N GLU A 63 -30.22 -30.46 -3.13
CA GLU A 63 -31.67 -30.41 -2.99
C GLU A 63 -32.41 -30.72 -4.29
N THR A 64 -33.68 -31.05 -4.14
CA THR A 64 -34.61 -31.27 -5.26
C THR A 64 -35.52 -30.07 -5.47
N VAL A 65 -35.89 -29.83 -6.72
CA VAL A 65 -36.87 -28.81 -7.11
C VAL A 65 -38.23 -29.15 -6.51
N THR A 66 -38.83 -28.15 -5.87
CA THR A 66 -40.20 -28.15 -5.35
C THR A 66 -41.08 -27.23 -6.20
N GLU A 67 -42.39 -27.28 -5.99
CA GLU A 67 -43.32 -26.34 -6.66
C GLU A 67 -43.06 -24.88 -6.27
N PHE A 68 -42.54 -24.63 -5.06
CA PHE A 68 -42.23 -23.27 -4.59
C PHE A 68 -41.11 -22.63 -5.42
N ASP A 69 -40.12 -23.41 -5.83
CA ASP A 69 -38.97 -22.90 -6.60
C ASP A 69 -39.40 -22.33 -7.96
N LEU A 70 -40.46 -22.88 -8.57
CA LEU A 70 -40.98 -22.43 -9.87
C LEU A 70 -41.48 -20.98 -9.85
N GLY A 71 -41.84 -20.45 -8.68
CA GLY A 71 -42.35 -19.09 -8.53
C GLY A 71 -41.27 -18.01 -8.69
N ALA A 72 -39.99 -18.35 -8.45
CA ALA A 72 -38.91 -17.37 -8.42
C ALA A 72 -37.68 -17.77 -9.27
N GLN A 73 -37.45 -19.07 -9.51
CA GLN A 73 -36.34 -19.58 -10.31
C GLN A 73 -36.75 -19.76 -11.78
N PHE A 74 -36.28 -18.86 -12.63
CA PHE A 74 -36.66 -18.82 -14.05
C PHE A 74 -35.93 -19.86 -14.92
N PHE A 75 -34.93 -20.57 -14.38
CA PHE A 75 -34.32 -21.70 -15.09
C PHE A 75 -35.11 -23.00 -14.98
N LEU A 76 -36.07 -23.06 -14.06
CA LEU A 76 -36.87 -24.24 -13.78
C LEU A 76 -38.20 -24.21 -14.55
N THR A 77 -38.75 -25.40 -14.78
CA THR A 77 -40.07 -25.60 -15.40
C THR A 77 -40.87 -26.58 -14.57
N GLU A 78 -42.18 -26.72 -14.82
CA GLU A 78 -43.00 -27.74 -14.13
C GLU A 78 -42.41 -29.15 -14.26
N ALA A 79 -41.77 -29.47 -15.39
CA ALA A 79 -41.09 -30.75 -15.60
C ALA A 79 -39.82 -30.95 -14.73
N SER A 80 -39.32 -29.88 -14.12
CA SER A 80 -38.14 -29.91 -13.24
C SER A 80 -38.48 -30.41 -11.84
N VAL A 81 -39.74 -30.37 -11.41
CA VAL A 81 -40.16 -30.78 -10.05
C VAL A 81 -39.72 -32.21 -9.74
N GLY A 82 -39.09 -32.40 -8.59
CA GLY A 82 -38.50 -33.67 -8.14
C GLY A 82 -37.11 -33.99 -8.72
N GLN A 83 -36.60 -33.22 -9.68
CA GLN A 83 -35.21 -33.31 -10.12
C GLN A 83 -34.28 -32.55 -9.18
N ASN A 84 -32.99 -32.86 -9.18
CA ASN A 84 -31.99 -32.05 -8.48
C ASN A 84 -31.94 -30.61 -9.05
N LYS A 85 -31.86 -29.60 -8.17
CA LYS A 85 -31.91 -28.18 -8.57
C LYS A 85 -30.79 -27.78 -9.53
N ALA A 86 -29.54 -28.08 -9.19
CA ALA A 86 -28.37 -27.79 -10.04
C ALA A 86 -28.47 -28.48 -11.41
N LYS A 87 -28.90 -29.75 -11.44
CA LYS A 87 -29.11 -30.49 -12.68
C LYS A 87 -30.22 -29.88 -13.54
N ALA A 88 -31.33 -29.47 -12.93
CA ALA A 88 -32.47 -28.91 -13.63
C ALA A 88 -32.14 -27.54 -14.28
N ALA A 89 -31.34 -26.71 -13.62
CA ALA A 89 -30.96 -25.39 -14.13
C ALA A 89 -29.85 -25.43 -15.22
N ALA A 90 -29.00 -26.46 -15.21
CA ALA A 90 -27.78 -26.51 -16.02
C ALA A 90 -28.01 -26.34 -17.53
N ALA A 91 -29.07 -26.95 -18.08
CA ALA A 91 -29.37 -26.86 -19.51
C ALA A 91 -29.73 -25.42 -19.92
N SER A 92 -30.53 -24.73 -19.09
CA SER A 92 -30.92 -23.34 -19.33
C SER A 92 -29.71 -22.40 -19.28
N ILE A 93 -28.81 -22.58 -18.31
CA ILE A 93 -27.57 -21.81 -18.19
C ILE A 93 -26.66 -22.04 -19.41
N LYS A 94 -26.51 -23.29 -19.84
CA LYS A 94 -25.71 -23.64 -21.03
C LYS A 94 -26.29 -23.03 -22.31
N ASN A 95 -27.61 -22.92 -22.41
CA ASN A 95 -28.28 -22.30 -23.55
C ASN A 95 -28.07 -20.78 -23.63
N LEU A 96 -27.85 -20.09 -22.49
CA LEU A 96 -27.50 -18.66 -22.49
C LEU A 96 -26.18 -18.40 -23.19
N ASN A 97 -25.20 -19.28 -22.97
CA ASN A 97 -23.90 -19.19 -23.62
C ASN A 97 -23.26 -20.58 -23.81
N PRO A 98 -23.37 -21.16 -25.02
CA PRO A 98 -22.82 -22.49 -25.31
C PRO A 98 -21.30 -22.61 -25.13
N ARG A 99 -20.57 -21.48 -25.02
CA ARG A 99 -19.11 -21.46 -24.80
C ARG A 99 -18.73 -21.71 -23.35
N VAL A 100 -19.61 -21.40 -22.40
CA VAL A 100 -19.36 -21.61 -20.98
C VAL A 100 -19.57 -23.09 -20.66
N GLU A 101 -18.58 -23.73 -20.05
CA GLU A 101 -18.75 -25.09 -19.54
C GLU A 101 -19.62 -25.06 -18.27
N VAL A 102 -20.71 -25.84 -18.25
CA VAL A 102 -21.59 -25.93 -17.09
C VAL A 102 -21.46 -27.33 -16.49
N ILE A 103 -21.00 -27.39 -15.25
CA ILE A 103 -20.72 -28.63 -14.53
C ILE A 103 -21.72 -28.73 -13.38
N VAL A 104 -22.23 -29.93 -13.11
CA VAL A 104 -23.21 -30.17 -12.04
C VAL A 104 -22.61 -31.10 -11.00
N ASP A 105 -22.72 -30.69 -9.75
CA ASP A 105 -22.36 -31.48 -8.59
C ASP A 105 -23.57 -31.57 -7.65
N GLN A 106 -24.03 -32.79 -7.39
CA GLN A 106 -25.27 -33.06 -6.64
C GLN A 106 -25.02 -33.41 -5.17
N GLN A 107 -23.76 -33.35 -4.72
CA GLN A 107 -23.40 -33.71 -3.34
C GLN A 107 -23.66 -32.55 -2.38
N ASN A 108 -23.81 -32.88 -1.10
CA ASN A 108 -23.94 -31.87 -0.06
C ASN A 108 -22.60 -31.15 0.12
N ILE A 109 -22.62 -29.81 0.25
CA ILE A 109 -21.42 -29.01 0.47
C ILE A 109 -20.65 -29.42 1.74
N ASN A 110 -21.35 -29.95 2.75
CA ASN A 110 -20.75 -30.48 3.97
C ASN A 110 -19.71 -31.56 3.71
N GLU A 111 -19.92 -32.37 2.67
CA GLU A 111 -19.09 -33.53 2.31
C GLU A 111 -17.85 -33.14 1.48
N LYS A 112 -17.77 -31.88 1.03
CA LYS A 112 -16.66 -31.40 0.18
C LYS A 112 -15.40 -31.17 0.99
N SER A 113 -14.28 -31.67 0.48
CA SER A 113 -12.96 -31.46 1.05
C SER A 113 -12.41 -30.07 0.70
N ALA A 114 -11.35 -29.65 1.38
CA ALA A 114 -10.69 -28.37 1.10
C ALA A 114 -10.17 -28.31 -0.34
N GLU A 115 -9.62 -29.41 -0.85
CA GLU A 115 -9.02 -29.53 -2.18
C GLU A 115 -10.05 -29.30 -3.30
N PHE A 116 -11.32 -29.66 -3.08
CA PHE A 116 -12.39 -29.37 -4.02
C PHE A 116 -12.50 -27.87 -4.30
N PHE A 117 -12.48 -27.06 -3.23
CA PHE A 117 -12.59 -25.61 -3.32
C PHE A 117 -11.34 -24.95 -3.92
N GLU A 118 -10.18 -25.60 -3.92
CA GLU A 118 -8.93 -25.04 -4.45
C GLU A 118 -8.97 -24.82 -5.97
N SER A 119 -9.69 -25.67 -6.69
CA SER A 119 -9.71 -25.68 -8.16
C SER A 119 -10.37 -24.45 -8.81
N PHE A 120 -11.19 -23.73 -8.05
CA PHE A 120 -12.00 -22.62 -8.55
C PHE A 120 -11.27 -21.28 -8.45
N SER A 121 -11.48 -20.41 -9.45
CA SER A 121 -11.04 -19.02 -9.42
C SER A 121 -11.83 -18.23 -8.38
N VAL A 122 -13.15 -18.41 -8.33
CA VAL A 122 -14.05 -17.81 -7.33
C VAL A 122 -14.99 -18.87 -6.78
N VAL A 123 -15.24 -18.83 -5.47
CA VAL A 123 -16.30 -19.61 -4.81
C VAL A 123 -17.35 -18.65 -4.28
N CYS A 124 -18.61 -18.88 -4.63
CA CYS A 124 -19.75 -18.11 -4.16
C CYS A 124 -20.78 -19.05 -3.53
N LEU A 125 -21.06 -18.83 -2.24
CA LEU A 125 -22.12 -19.52 -1.51
C LEU A 125 -23.39 -18.70 -1.51
N ILE A 126 -24.51 -19.34 -1.82
CA ILE A 126 -25.84 -18.74 -1.80
C ILE A 126 -26.66 -19.46 -0.74
N HIS A 127 -27.31 -18.69 0.13
CA HIS A 127 -28.22 -19.22 1.16
C HIS A 127 -27.60 -20.35 2.00
N SER A 128 -26.37 -20.12 2.48
CA SER A 128 -25.64 -21.08 3.32
C SER A 128 -25.65 -20.64 4.78
N GLU A 129 -25.66 -21.61 5.70
CA GLU A 129 -25.56 -21.33 7.13
C GLU A 129 -24.15 -20.87 7.52
N TYR A 130 -24.06 -20.11 8.62
CA TYR A 130 -22.81 -19.54 9.13
C TYR A 130 -21.65 -20.53 9.18
N ASP A 131 -21.85 -21.76 9.67
CA ASP A 131 -20.76 -22.74 9.84
C ASP A 131 -20.12 -23.10 8.49
N ILE A 132 -20.91 -23.17 7.43
CA ILE A 132 -20.42 -23.45 6.07
C ILE A 132 -19.72 -22.24 5.50
N ILE A 133 -20.31 -21.05 5.68
CA ILE A 133 -19.70 -19.80 5.24
C ILE A 133 -18.32 -19.64 5.89
N SER A 134 -18.23 -19.74 7.22
CA SER A 134 -16.96 -19.62 7.96
C SER A 134 -15.94 -20.66 7.52
N ARG A 135 -16.36 -21.93 7.37
CA ARG A 135 -15.46 -23.02 6.96
C ARG A 135 -14.88 -22.78 5.56
N VAL A 136 -15.73 -22.44 4.59
CA VAL A 136 -15.28 -22.25 3.20
C VAL A 136 -14.48 -20.95 3.06
N ASP A 137 -14.86 -19.89 3.77
CA ASP A 137 -14.10 -18.63 3.85
C ASP A 137 -12.66 -18.89 4.33
N GLU A 138 -12.48 -19.62 5.43
CA GLU A 138 -11.16 -19.97 5.97
C GLU A 138 -10.34 -20.84 4.99
N ILE A 139 -10.96 -21.84 4.36
CA ILE A 139 -10.30 -22.67 3.34
C ILE A 139 -9.80 -21.79 2.20
N ARG A 140 -10.63 -20.89 1.68
CA ARG A 140 -10.31 -20.00 0.56
C ARG A 140 -9.26 -18.95 0.92
N ARG A 141 -9.30 -18.45 2.17
CA ARG A 141 -8.31 -17.52 2.71
C ARG A 141 -6.93 -18.15 2.81
N ASN A 142 -6.84 -19.40 3.29
CA ASN A 142 -5.58 -20.14 3.42
C ASN A 142 -4.87 -20.34 2.07
N ILE A 143 -5.62 -20.49 0.99
CA ILE A 143 -5.10 -20.63 -0.37
C ILE A 143 -5.06 -19.31 -1.16
N LYS A 144 -5.41 -18.19 -0.52
CA LYS A 144 -5.42 -16.82 -1.09
C LYS A 144 -6.24 -16.69 -2.37
N LYS A 145 -7.47 -17.19 -2.34
CA LYS A 145 -8.39 -17.05 -3.48
C LYS A 145 -9.73 -16.44 -3.08
N PRO A 146 -10.37 -15.67 -3.98
CA PRO A 146 -11.65 -15.01 -3.71
C PRO A 146 -12.75 -15.93 -3.18
N PHE A 147 -13.48 -15.40 -2.20
CA PHE A 147 -14.67 -16.00 -1.61
C PHE A 147 -15.80 -14.97 -1.51
N TYR A 148 -17.02 -15.43 -1.82
CA TYR A 148 -18.25 -14.68 -1.67
C TYR A 148 -19.27 -15.54 -0.92
N ALA A 149 -20.08 -14.88 -0.09
CA ALA A 149 -21.32 -15.45 0.42
C ALA A 149 -22.43 -14.43 0.28
N ALA A 150 -23.61 -14.84 -0.15
CA ALA A 150 -24.71 -13.93 -0.37
C ALA A 150 -26.05 -14.59 -0.12
N ASP A 151 -27.04 -13.76 0.16
CA ASP A 151 -28.41 -14.22 0.31
C ASP A 151 -29.41 -13.13 -0.07
N ALA A 152 -30.60 -13.56 -0.46
CA ALA A 152 -31.73 -12.70 -0.78
C ALA A 152 -33.00 -13.37 -0.27
N PHE A 153 -33.61 -12.79 0.76
CA PHE A 153 -34.79 -13.33 1.43
C PHE A 153 -35.78 -12.22 1.77
N GLY A 154 -37.05 -12.44 1.42
CA GLY A 154 -38.07 -11.41 1.48
C GLY A 154 -37.64 -10.14 0.75
N TRP A 155 -37.65 -9.03 1.49
CA TRP A 155 -37.21 -7.72 1.00
C TRP A 155 -35.72 -7.47 1.19
N PHE A 156 -35.00 -8.38 1.82
CA PHE A 156 -33.63 -8.15 2.28
C PHE A 156 -32.64 -8.92 1.41
N GLY A 157 -31.41 -8.40 1.35
CA GLY A 157 -30.30 -9.18 0.82
C GLY A 157 -28.96 -8.66 1.31
N TYR A 158 -27.96 -9.52 1.24
CA TYR A 158 -26.59 -9.16 1.56
C TYR A 158 -25.59 -9.86 0.65
N ILE A 159 -24.41 -9.26 0.54
CA ILE A 159 -23.23 -9.87 -0.04
C ILE A 159 -22.08 -9.65 0.94
N PHE A 160 -21.45 -10.74 1.33
CA PHE A 160 -20.16 -10.78 1.99
C PHE A 160 -19.08 -11.16 0.97
N CYS A 161 -17.94 -10.49 1.09
CA CYS A 161 -16.80 -10.63 0.18
C CYS A 161 -15.51 -10.71 1.00
N ASP A 162 -14.75 -11.80 0.83
CA ASP A 162 -13.36 -11.93 1.28
C ASP A 162 -12.45 -12.24 0.07
N LEU A 163 -11.72 -11.24 -0.38
CA LEU A 163 -10.76 -11.39 -1.47
C LEU A 163 -9.33 -11.60 -0.97
N THR A 164 -9.13 -11.72 0.34
CA THR A 164 -7.83 -11.74 1.01
C THR A 164 -7.04 -10.45 0.75
N GLU A 165 -6.09 -10.48 -0.17
CA GLU A 165 -5.39 -9.34 -0.75
C GLU A 165 -5.79 -9.25 -2.23
N HIS A 166 -6.42 -8.15 -2.63
CA HIS A 166 -6.91 -7.97 -3.99
C HIS A 166 -6.30 -6.75 -4.67
N ALA A 167 -5.58 -6.98 -5.76
CA ALA A 167 -5.03 -5.93 -6.61
C ALA A 167 -5.98 -5.58 -7.77
N TYR A 168 -6.26 -4.30 -7.99
CA TYR A 168 -7.09 -3.82 -9.10
C TYR A 168 -6.55 -2.53 -9.74
N ILE A 169 -7.03 -2.22 -10.93
CA ILE A 169 -6.69 -0.99 -11.66
C ILE A 169 -7.90 -0.06 -11.72
N GLN A 170 -7.72 1.20 -11.33
CA GLN A 170 -8.72 2.26 -11.49
C GLN A 170 -8.33 3.19 -12.64
N GLU A 171 -9.25 3.38 -13.59
CA GLU A 171 -9.07 4.30 -14.71
C GLU A 171 -9.61 5.70 -14.36
N LYS A 172 -8.74 6.70 -14.30
CA LYS A 172 -9.12 8.10 -14.11
C LYS A 172 -9.12 8.83 -15.45
N LYS A 173 -10.30 9.25 -15.90
CA LYS A 173 -10.45 10.09 -17.09
C LYS A 173 -10.16 11.54 -16.72
N SER A 174 -9.11 12.13 -17.30
CA SER A 174 -8.90 13.57 -17.23
C SER A 174 -9.71 14.25 -18.33
N ASN A 175 -10.68 15.10 -17.95
CA ASN A 175 -11.32 15.98 -18.92
C ASN A 175 -10.39 17.17 -19.19
N PRO A 176 -10.02 17.46 -20.45
CA PRO A 176 -9.26 18.66 -20.76
C PRO A 176 -10.08 19.89 -20.37
N HIS A 177 -9.42 20.89 -19.76
CA HIS A 177 -9.98 22.23 -19.66
C HIS A 177 -10.38 22.74 -21.06
N SER A 178 -11.43 23.56 -21.10
CA SER A 178 -12.35 23.84 -22.22
C SER A 178 -11.76 24.42 -23.52
N ASP A 179 -10.46 24.35 -23.79
CA ASP A 179 -9.83 24.96 -24.98
C ASP A 179 -8.77 24.10 -25.69
N SER A 180 -8.71 22.79 -25.45
CA SER A 180 -7.76 21.92 -26.18
C SER A 180 -8.44 20.81 -26.99
N LYS A 181 -8.19 20.79 -28.31
CA LYS A 181 -8.52 19.68 -29.23
C LYS A 181 -7.68 18.40 -28.97
N LYS A 182 -7.27 18.14 -27.73
CA LYS A 182 -6.50 16.94 -27.36
C LYS A 182 -7.46 15.84 -26.92
N PRO A 183 -7.27 14.58 -27.36
CA PRO A 183 -8.07 13.47 -26.89
C PRO A 183 -7.89 13.29 -25.37
N PRO A 184 -8.93 12.85 -24.65
CA PRO A 184 -8.86 12.64 -23.20
C PRO A 184 -7.79 11.59 -22.86
N THR A 185 -6.91 11.92 -21.91
CA THR A 185 -5.90 11.00 -21.39
C THR A 185 -6.53 10.14 -20.29
N VAL A 186 -6.45 8.82 -20.43
CA VAL A 186 -6.88 7.84 -19.40
C VAL A 186 -5.66 7.42 -18.60
N GLU A 187 -5.64 7.75 -17.31
CA GLU A 187 -4.60 7.32 -16.38
C GLU A 187 -5.05 6.02 -15.69
N LYS A 188 -4.18 5.00 -15.65
CA LYS A 188 -4.43 3.71 -14.97
C LYS A 188 -3.66 3.68 -13.65
N ILE A 189 -4.37 3.62 -12.53
CA ILE A 189 -3.81 3.62 -11.18
C ILE A 189 -3.99 2.23 -10.57
N ALA A 190 -2.92 1.59 -10.11
CA ALA A 190 -2.99 0.29 -9.44
C ALA A 190 -3.24 0.47 -7.94
N HIS A 191 -4.12 -0.34 -7.37
CA HIS A 191 -4.50 -0.37 -5.97
C HIS A 191 -4.43 -1.80 -5.44
N VAL A 192 -4.22 -1.96 -4.14
CA VAL A 192 -4.37 -3.24 -3.43
C VAL A 192 -5.20 -3.01 -2.19
N GLU A 193 -6.20 -3.85 -1.97
CA GLU A 193 -7.08 -3.79 -0.81
C GLU A 193 -7.03 -5.10 -0.03
N ILE A 194 -7.16 -4.97 1.28
CA ILE A 194 -7.14 -6.10 2.22
C ILE A 194 -8.55 -6.31 2.77
N TYR A 195 -8.97 -7.56 2.77
CA TYR A 195 -10.29 -8.00 3.18
C TYR A 195 -10.21 -8.77 4.50
N SER A 196 -11.23 -8.57 5.33
CA SER A 196 -11.40 -9.32 6.58
C SER A 196 -12.15 -10.61 6.30
N ASN A 197 -11.81 -11.69 7.01
CA ASN A 197 -12.62 -12.90 7.00
C ASN A 197 -13.98 -12.62 7.68
N LEU A 198 -14.90 -13.58 7.56
CA LEU A 198 -16.25 -13.47 8.10
C LEU A 198 -16.22 -13.16 9.59
N ASN A 199 -15.45 -13.92 10.36
CA ASN A 199 -15.40 -13.86 11.82
C ASN A 199 -14.92 -12.51 12.34
N ASP A 200 -13.83 -11.99 11.78
CA ASP A 200 -13.26 -10.69 12.12
C ASP A 200 -14.21 -9.55 11.72
N SER A 201 -14.90 -9.71 10.58
CA SER A 201 -15.84 -8.69 10.10
C SER A 201 -17.08 -8.52 11.01
N LEU A 202 -17.49 -9.59 11.70
CA LEU A 202 -18.64 -9.59 12.61
C LEU A 202 -18.33 -9.06 14.01
N GLN A 203 -17.05 -8.99 14.42
CA GLN A 203 -16.61 -8.60 15.76
C GLN A 203 -16.31 -7.11 15.93
N LYS A 204 -16.71 -6.26 14.97
CA LYS A 204 -16.40 -4.83 15.00
C LYS A 204 -17.15 -4.08 16.10
N SER A 205 -16.39 -3.51 17.03
CA SER A 205 -16.91 -2.57 18.04
C SER A 205 -17.34 -1.23 17.43
N TRP A 206 -18.44 -0.67 17.95
CA TRP A 206 -18.97 0.64 17.57
C TRP A 206 -18.93 1.66 18.72
N SER A 207 -18.28 1.33 19.84
CA SER A 207 -18.23 2.16 21.05
C SER A 207 -17.75 3.59 20.80
N ASP A 208 -16.84 3.78 19.84
CA ASP A 208 -16.24 5.10 19.54
C ASP A 208 -17.17 6.02 18.71
N MET A 209 -18.29 5.51 18.22
CA MET A 209 -19.24 6.27 17.41
C MET A 209 -20.43 6.78 18.23
N ARG A 210 -20.60 8.11 18.29
CA ARG A 210 -21.81 8.72 18.84
C ARG A 210 -23.06 8.21 18.11
N ILE A 211 -24.13 7.95 18.86
CA ILE A 211 -25.36 7.33 18.35
C ILE A 211 -25.98 8.03 17.12
N LYS A 212 -26.00 9.37 17.09
CA LYS A 212 -26.50 10.13 15.92
C LYS A 212 -25.65 9.91 14.68
N ALA A 213 -24.33 9.73 14.83
CA ALA A 213 -23.44 9.44 13.72
C ALA A 213 -23.60 7.98 13.27
N LEU A 214 -23.80 7.05 14.20
CA LEU A 214 -24.07 5.64 13.91
C LEU A 214 -25.33 5.48 13.06
N LYS A 215 -26.48 5.97 13.52
CA LYS A 215 -27.76 5.92 12.78
C LYS A 215 -27.74 6.60 11.41
N ARG A 216 -26.81 7.55 11.20
CA ARG A 216 -26.66 8.25 9.91
C ARG A 216 -25.71 7.52 8.95
N ARG A 217 -24.73 6.77 9.45
CA ARG A 217 -23.63 6.21 8.65
C ARG A 217 -23.68 4.69 8.50
N VAL A 218 -24.39 4.00 9.39
CA VAL A 218 -24.49 2.54 9.41
C VAL A 218 -25.94 2.15 9.18
N SER A 219 -26.15 1.27 8.20
CA SER A 219 -27.49 0.76 7.88
C SER A 219 -27.97 -0.18 8.98
N PRO A 220 -29.26 -0.12 9.36
CA PRO A 220 -29.87 -1.11 10.24
C PRO A 220 -29.66 -2.56 9.76
N MET A 221 -29.57 -2.76 8.44
CA MET A 221 -29.32 -4.07 7.83
C MET A 221 -28.04 -4.72 8.32
N THR A 222 -27.01 -3.95 8.66
CA THR A 222 -25.76 -4.49 9.21
C THR A 222 -26.03 -5.24 10.50
N PHE A 223 -26.77 -4.63 11.42
CA PHE A 223 -27.11 -5.27 12.68
C PHE A 223 -28.06 -6.46 12.46
N LEU A 224 -29.03 -6.32 11.55
CA LEU A 224 -29.98 -7.39 11.23
C LEU A 224 -29.26 -8.66 10.73
N ILE A 225 -28.38 -8.52 9.74
CA ILE A 225 -27.63 -9.64 9.16
C ILE A 225 -26.61 -10.20 10.15
N HIS A 226 -25.96 -9.36 10.95
CA HIS A 226 -25.01 -9.85 11.97
C HIS A 226 -25.73 -10.64 13.07
N ILE A 227 -26.92 -10.21 13.49
CA ILE A 227 -27.77 -10.96 14.44
C ILE A 227 -28.22 -12.28 13.83
N LEU A 228 -28.62 -12.31 12.54
CA LEU A 228 -28.94 -13.54 11.82
C LEU A 228 -27.77 -14.53 11.86
N LEU A 229 -26.58 -14.10 11.46
CA LEU A 229 -25.40 -14.97 11.40
C LEU A 229 -24.95 -15.42 12.79
N LYS A 230 -25.07 -14.56 13.80
CA LYS A 230 -24.84 -14.92 15.19
C LYS A 230 -25.84 -15.96 15.68
N PHE A 231 -27.12 -15.81 15.34
CA PHE A 231 -28.15 -16.79 15.66
C PHE A 231 -27.79 -18.15 15.04
N GLN A 232 -27.45 -18.17 13.75
CA GLN A 232 -27.05 -19.40 13.06
C GLN A 232 -25.82 -20.05 13.70
N ARG A 233 -24.81 -19.26 14.08
CA ARG A 233 -23.63 -19.76 14.79
C ARG A 233 -23.98 -20.37 16.15
N ASP A 234 -24.82 -19.70 16.92
CA ASP A 234 -25.11 -20.08 18.30
C ASP A 234 -26.14 -21.24 18.36
N HIS A 235 -26.95 -21.45 17.31
CA HIS A 235 -28.01 -22.48 17.26
C HIS A 235 -27.84 -23.55 16.15
N HIS A 236 -26.86 -23.42 15.27
CA HIS A 236 -26.61 -24.30 14.12
C HIS A 236 -27.83 -24.50 13.20
N ARG A 237 -28.63 -23.44 13.02
CA ARG A 237 -29.79 -23.39 12.11
C ARG A 237 -30.24 -21.96 11.83
N SER A 238 -30.99 -21.76 10.76
CA SER A 238 -31.73 -20.50 10.51
C SER A 238 -32.88 -20.28 11.51
N PRO A 239 -33.20 -19.01 11.84
CA PRO A 239 -34.37 -18.68 12.67
C PRO A 239 -35.68 -18.92 11.91
N ASN A 240 -36.73 -19.26 12.64
CA ASN A 240 -38.10 -19.39 12.13
C ASN A 240 -39.05 -18.43 12.88
N LYS A 241 -40.33 -18.43 12.51
CA LYS A 241 -41.35 -17.53 13.08
C LYS A 241 -41.52 -17.65 14.61
N GLU A 242 -41.19 -18.79 15.21
CA GLU A 242 -41.27 -19.00 16.66
C GLU A 242 -40.07 -18.40 17.41
N ASP A 243 -38.96 -18.11 16.70
CA ASP A 243 -37.72 -17.59 17.28
C ASP A 243 -37.70 -16.07 17.44
N VAL A 244 -38.79 -15.36 17.12
CA VAL A 244 -38.87 -13.88 17.21
C VAL A 244 -38.41 -13.37 18.57
N GLN A 245 -38.90 -13.98 19.65
CA GLN A 245 -38.54 -13.56 21.01
C GLN A 245 -37.04 -13.76 21.28
N LEU A 246 -36.49 -14.88 20.79
CA LEU A 246 -35.07 -15.20 20.93
C LEU A 246 -34.19 -14.25 20.10
N LEU A 247 -34.65 -13.84 18.91
CA LEU A 247 -33.97 -12.83 18.09
C LEU A 247 -33.92 -11.46 18.78
N LEU A 248 -34.99 -11.06 19.48
CA LEU A 248 -35.03 -9.82 20.27
C LEU A 248 -34.07 -9.86 21.46
N GLU A 249 -33.97 -11.02 22.13
CA GLU A 249 -32.99 -11.23 23.21
C GLU A 249 -31.55 -11.21 22.67
N ASN A 250 -31.31 -11.86 21.54
CA ASN A 250 -30.02 -11.86 20.86
C ASN A 250 -29.63 -10.46 20.35
N LYS A 251 -30.59 -9.64 19.91
CA LYS A 251 -30.36 -8.23 19.55
C LYS A 251 -29.80 -7.46 20.73
N ALA A 252 -30.44 -7.53 21.90
CA ALA A 252 -29.99 -6.79 23.08
C ALA A 252 -28.55 -7.18 23.47
N LYS A 253 -28.27 -8.50 23.47
CA LYS A 253 -26.93 -9.02 23.75
C LYS A 253 -25.90 -8.57 22.70
N TYR A 254 -26.23 -8.71 21.41
CA TYR A 254 -25.34 -8.32 20.32
C TYR A 254 -25.00 -6.83 20.35
N LEU A 255 -26.00 -5.96 20.53
CA LEU A 255 -25.76 -4.52 20.60
C LEU A 255 -24.89 -4.15 21.80
N ALA A 256 -25.10 -4.79 22.95
CA ALA A 256 -24.25 -4.62 24.13
C ALA A 256 -22.80 -5.08 23.87
N ASP A 257 -22.60 -6.26 23.28
CA ASP A 257 -21.28 -6.80 22.93
C ASP A 257 -20.51 -5.86 21.98
N MET A 258 -21.22 -5.13 21.12
CA MET A 258 -20.63 -4.16 20.19
C MET A 258 -20.52 -2.73 20.74
N GLY A 259 -20.87 -2.50 22.01
CA GLY A 259 -20.79 -1.20 22.67
C GLY A 259 -21.85 -0.19 22.25
N ILE A 260 -23.03 -0.66 21.80
CA ILE A 260 -24.16 0.18 21.40
C ILE A 260 -25.22 0.18 22.50
N GLU A 261 -25.40 1.32 23.15
CA GLU A 261 -26.37 1.47 24.26
C GLU A 261 -27.82 1.69 23.79
N ASP A 262 -28.03 2.29 22.62
CA ASP A 262 -29.36 2.64 22.11
C ASP A 262 -29.88 1.58 21.15
N ALA A 263 -30.82 0.77 21.63
CA ALA A 263 -31.44 -0.33 20.87
C ALA A 263 -32.25 0.11 19.65
N SER A 264 -32.57 1.40 19.51
CA SER A 264 -33.34 1.92 18.36
C SER A 264 -32.50 2.12 17.08
N VAL A 265 -31.26 1.60 17.05
CA VAL A 265 -30.46 1.48 15.82
C VAL A 265 -30.98 0.41 14.86
N LEU A 266 -31.77 -0.53 15.38
CA LEU A 266 -32.44 -1.57 14.62
C LEU A 266 -33.88 -1.62 15.11
N ASP A 267 -34.86 -1.54 14.21
CA ASP A 267 -36.27 -1.70 14.61
C ASP A 267 -36.58 -3.19 14.85
N ASP A 268 -37.38 -3.48 15.86
CA ASP A 268 -37.84 -4.85 16.19
C ASP A 268 -38.71 -5.42 15.06
N SER A 269 -39.42 -4.57 14.31
CA SER A 269 -40.19 -4.97 13.14
C SER A 269 -39.35 -5.70 12.09
N LEU A 270 -38.09 -5.28 11.88
CA LEU A 270 -37.18 -5.91 10.93
C LEU A 270 -36.78 -7.34 11.33
N LEU A 271 -36.71 -7.62 12.64
CA LEU A 271 -36.43 -8.98 13.13
C LEU A 271 -37.63 -9.91 12.95
N ASN A 272 -38.86 -9.37 13.07
CA ASN A 272 -40.09 -10.10 12.77
C ASN A 272 -40.20 -10.43 11.28
N ASP A 273 -39.85 -9.46 10.43
CA ASP A 273 -39.83 -9.65 8.98
C ASP A 273 -38.76 -10.67 8.58
N LEU A 274 -37.55 -10.58 9.16
CA LEU A 274 -36.47 -11.56 8.95
C LEU A 274 -36.95 -12.98 9.24
N SER A 275 -37.47 -13.25 10.43
CA SER A 275 -37.88 -14.60 10.83
C SER A 275 -39.06 -15.15 10.02
N SER A 276 -39.87 -14.25 9.45
CA SER A 276 -41.04 -14.61 8.66
C SER A 276 -40.73 -14.84 7.19
N LEU A 277 -39.66 -14.21 6.67
CA LEU A 277 -39.36 -14.14 5.25
C LEU A 277 -38.03 -14.79 4.84
N ILE A 278 -37.27 -15.38 5.78
CA ILE A 278 -35.94 -15.94 5.53
C ILE A 278 -35.88 -16.97 4.39
N ASP A 279 -36.95 -17.73 4.16
CA ASP A 279 -37.05 -18.71 3.08
C ASP A 279 -37.83 -18.21 1.86
N THR A 280 -38.29 -16.96 1.89
CA THR A 280 -39.11 -16.36 0.83
C THR A 280 -38.23 -15.70 -0.23
N GLU A 281 -38.43 -16.04 -1.49
CA GLU A 281 -37.66 -15.46 -2.59
C GLU A 281 -38.52 -14.49 -3.40
N ILE A 282 -38.02 -13.26 -3.55
CA ILE A 282 -38.69 -12.21 -4.33
C ILE A 282 -37.82 -11.92 -5.56
N SER A 283 -38.32 -12.22 -6.76
CA SER A 283 -37.53 -12.09 -8.01
C SER A 283 -36.90 -10.70 -8.21
N PRO A 284 -37.59 -9.57 -7.95
CA PRO A 284 -36.95 -8.25 -7.99
C PRO A 284 -35.72 -8.11 -7.06
N VAL A 285 -35.79 -8.66 -5.85
CA VAL A 285 -34.70 -8.59 -4.86
C VAL A 285 -33.53 -9.48 -5.32
N ALA A 286 -33.84 -10.70 -5.76
CA ALA A 286 -32.87 -11.61 -6.35
C ALA A 286 -32.15 -10.99 -7.57
N ALA A 287 -32.88 -10.28 -8.45
CA ALA A 287 -32.30 -9.61 -9.61
C ALA A 287 -31.37 -8.46 -9.23
N ILE A 288 -31.75 -7.63 -8.24
CA ILE A 288 -30.90 -6.52 -7.79
C ILE A 288 -29.63 -7.05 -7.11
N VAL A 289 -29.78 -7.93 -6.13
CA VAL A 289 -28.65 -8.47 -5.37
C VAL A 289 -27.78 -9.35 -6.28
N GLY A 290 -28.38 -10.19 -7.11
CA GLY A 290 -27.69 -11.08 -8.04
C GLY A 290 -26.96 -10.35 -9.15
N GLY A 291 -27.52 -9.25 -9.66
CA GLY A 291 -26.85 -8.37 -10.61
C GLY A 291 -25.61 -7.70 -10.01
N ILE A 292 -25.72 -7.19 -8.77
CA ILE A 292 -24.61 -6.56 -8.06
C ILE A 292 -23.52 -7.59 -7.72
N LEU A 293 -23.91 -8.76 -7.22
CA LEU A 293 -23.00 -9.86 -6.90
C LEU A 293 -22.24 -10.36 -8.13
N ALA A 294 -22.95 -10.62 -9.24
CA ALA A 294 -22.30 -11.04 -10.48
C ALA A 294 -21.35 -9.97 -11.02
N GLN A 295 -21.76 -8.70 -10.97
CA GLN A 295 -20.90 -7.59 -11.38
C GLN A 295 -19.64 -7.50 -10.50
N ASP A 296 -19.76 -7.74 -9.20
CA ASP A 296 -18.62 -7.71 -8.28
C ASP A 296 -17.66 -8.89 -8.50
N ILE A 297 -18.20 -10.10 -8.72
CA ILE A 297 -17.41 -11.27 -9.13
C ILE A 297 -16.63 -10.96 -10.42
N LEU A 298 -17.27 -10.33 -11.41
CA LEU A 298 -16.61 -9.94 -12.66
C LEU A 298 -15.57 -8.84 -12.46
N ARG A 299 -15.79 -7.89 -11.55
CA ARG A 299 -14.77 -6.89 -11.16
C ARG A 299 -13.55 -7.56 -10.54
N THR A 300 -13.76 -8.47 -9.60
CA THR A 300 -12.70 -9.27 -8.98
C THR A 300 -11.91 -10.07 -10.01
N LEU A 301 -12.58 -10.73 -10.96
CA LEU A 301 -11.89 -11.50 -12.02
C LEU A 301 -11.16 -10.60 -13.03
N SER A 302 -11.77 -9.46 -13.37
CA SER A 302 -11.17 -8.50 -14.28
C SER A 302 -10.06 -7.68 -13.65
N ALA A 303 -9.95 -7.62 -12.32
CA ALA A 303 -9.03 -6.74 -11.60
C ALA A 303 -9.19 -5.26 -12.04
N ASN A 304 -10.42 -4.86 -12.34
CA ASN A 304 -10.78 -3.49 -12.73
C ASN A 304 -11.74 -2.92 -11.69
N GLU A 305 -11.46 -1.71 -11.23
CA GLU A 305 -12.22 -1.02 -10.16
C GLU A 305 -12.18 -1.75 -8.81
N LEU A 306 -12.61 -1.04 -7.76
CA LEU A 306 -12.68 -1.56 -6.40
C LEU A 306 -13.90 -2.50 -6.26
N PRO A 307 -13.71 -3.77 -5.86
CA PRO A 307 -14.83 -4.64 -5.49
C PRO A 307 -15.48 -4.25 -4.15
N ILE A 308 -16.64 -4.81 -3.84
CA ILE A 308 -17.35 -4.61 -2.57
C ILE A 308 -16.44 -4.99 -1.40
N GLN A 309 -16.14 -4.06 -0.50
CA GLN A 309 -15.34 -4.28 0.71
C GLN A 309 -16.14 -3.96 1.98
N ASN A 310 -16.44 -4.88 2.90
CA ASN A 310 -16.52 -6.35 2.76
C ASN A 310 -17.99 -6.79 2.66
N TRP A 311 -18.91 -5.87 2.95
CA TRP A 311 -20.34 -6.12 3.05
C TRP A 311 -21.12 -5.14 2.19
N PHE A 312 -22.10 -5.70 1.49
CA PHE A 312 -23.17 -4.97 0.83
C PHE A 312 -24.49 -5.43 1.43
N TYR A 313 -25.39 -4.47 1.65
CA TYR A 313 -26.73 -4.73 2.16
C TYR A 313 -27.76 -4.05 1.29
N TYR A 314 -28.87 -4.76 1.10
CA TYR A 314 -30.03 -4.28 0.37
C TYR A 314 -31.28 -4.38 1.24
N ASN A 315 -32.04 -3.29 1.30
CA ASN A 315 -33.37 -3.25 1.90
C ASN A 315 -34.39 -2.79 0.85
N GLY A 316 -35.29 -3.70 0.47
CA GLY A 316 -36.33 -3.44 -0.51
C GLY A 316 -37.52 -2.63 0.02
N LEU A 317 -37.67 -2.47 1.34
CA LEU A 317 -38.80 -1.74 1.93
C LEU A 317 -38.70 -0.22 1.75
N ASP A 318 -37.49 0.33 1.78
CA ASP A 318 -37.19 1.74 1.58
C ASP A 318 -36.31 1.99 0.34
N ALA A 319 -36.06 0.93 -0.45
CA ALA A 319 -35.11 0.91 -1.57
C ALA A 319 -33.70 1.41 -1.17
N ALA A 320 -33.33 1.29 0.11
CA ALA A 320 -32.03 1.71 0.58
C ALA A 320 -30.95 0.69 0.18
N ILE A 321 -29.91 1.20 -0.46
CA ILE A 321 -28.67 0.48 -0.73
C ILE A 321 -27.61 1.01 0.23
N ALA A 322 -27.00 0.12 1.01
CA ALA A 322 -25.92 0.46 1.90
C ALA A 322 -24.72 -0.44 1.66
N GLN A 323 -23.58 0.16 1.36
CA GLN A 323 -22.28 -0.50 1.39
C GLN A 323 -21.57 -0.09 2.67
N ILE A 324 -21.09 -1.06 3.46
CA ILE A 324 -20.32 -0.75 4.65
C ILE A 324 -18.90 -1.30 4.49
N VAL A 325 -17.95 -0.37 4.47
CA VAL A 325 -16.55 -0.67 4.67
C VAL A 325 -16.33 -0.87 6.16
N LEU A 326 -16.19 -2.14 6.57
CA LEU A 326 -15.81 -2.52 7.92
C LEU A 326 -14.29 -2.76 7.96
N PRO A 327 -13.46 -1.74 8.27
CA PRO A 327 -12.05 -2.00 8.60
C PRO A 327 -11.97 -3.02 9.74
N LEU A 328 -10.99 -3.93 9.64
CA LEU A 328 -10.63 -4.99 10.59
C LEU A 328 -10.78 -4.53 12.05
N ALA A 329 -11.57 -5.28 12.84
CA ALA A 329 -11.56 -5.18 14.29
C ALA A 329 -10.20 -5.71 14.78
N SER A 330 -9.41 -4.87 15.46
CA SER A 330 -7.98 -5.03 15.82
C SER A 330 -6.94 -4.54 14.81
N ALA A 331 -7.33 -4.07 13.63
CA ALA A 331 -6.43 -3.16 12.93
C ALA A 331 -6.60 -1.79 13.57
N GLU A 332 -5.55 -1.29 14.23
CA GLU A 332 -5.30 0.15 14.22
C GLU A 332 -5.63 0.67 12.82
N PRO A 333 -6.26 1.86 12.68
CA PRO A 333 -6.61 2.37 11.37
C PRO A 333 -5.38 2.24 10.50
N ILE A 334 -5.42 1.31 9.53
CA ILE A 334 -4.38 1.18 8.54
C ILE A 334 -4.40 2.55 7.90
N GLN A 335 -3.42 3.36 8.27
CA GLN A 335 -3.05 4.58 7.58
C GLN A 335 -3.14 4.19 6.12
N LYS A 336 -4.13 4.72 5.39
CA LYS A 336 -4.37 4.40 3.98
C LYS A 336 -3.01 4.37 3.30
N ILE A 337 -2.48 3.19 3.02
CA ILE A 337 -1.15 3.04 2.47
C ILE A 337 -1.35 3.40 1.01
N PRO A 338 -0.91 4.56 0.52
CA PRO A 338 -0.75 4.70 -0.90
C PRO A 338 0.36 3.69 -1.21
N LEU A 339 0.05 2.63 -1.97
CA LEU A 339 1.09 1.92 -2.69
C LEU A 339 1.69 2.95 -3.65
N TYR A 340 2.69 3.67 -3.15
CA TYR A 340 3.31 4.79 -3.84
C TYR A 340 3.84 4.26 -5.17
N TYR A 341 3.15 4.62 -6.25
CA TYR A 341 3.55 4.47 -7.65
C TYR A 341 4.50 3.29 -7.91
N GLN A 342 4.01 2.06 -7.75
CA GLN A 342 4.75 0.91 -8.23
C GLN A 342 4.65 0.83 -9.75
N LYS A 343 5.67 1.34 -10.44
CA LYS A 343 5.79 1.19 -11.88
C LYS A 343 6.50 -0.14 -12.16
N ARG A 344 5.72 -1.20 -12.36
CA ARG A 344 6.22 -2.39 -13.06
C ARG A 344 6.05 -2.14 -14.54
N THR A 345 7.11 -1.69 -15.21
CA THR A 345 7.13 -1.68 -16.68
C THR A 345 7.01 -3.12 -17.15
N SER A 346 5.99 -3.43 -17.93
CA SER A 346 5.78 -4.78 -18.47
C SER A 346 7.05 -5.25 -19.18
N GLY A 347 7.75 -6.24 -18.61
CA GLY A 347 9.00 -6.79 -19.15
C GLY A 347 10.31 -6.23 -18.56
N SER A 348 10.30 -5.43 -17.48
CA SER A 348 11.52 -4.99 -16.79
C SER A 348 11.76 -5.71 -15.46
N ASP A 349 12.98 -6.21 -15.24
CA ASP A 349 13.41 -7.01 -14.07
C ASP A 349 13.78 -6.17 -12.83
N PHE A 350 13.09 -5.05 -12.61
CA PHE A 350 13.28 -4.15 -11.47
C PHE A 350 11.94 -3.61 -10.95
N ILE A 351 11.94 -3.09 -9.72
CA ILE A 351 10.79 -2.50 -9.04
C ILE A 351 11.09 -1.02 -8.80
N SER A 352 10.25 -0.13 -9.30
CA SER A 352 10.29 1.29 -8.91
C SER A 352 9.16 1.56 -7.93
N THR A 353 9.48 2.06 -6.73
CA THR A 353 8.52 2.42 -5.69
C THR A 353 8.62 3.91 -5.40
N GLY A 354 7.49 4.60 -5.28
CA GLY A 354 7.49 6.00 -4.90
C GLY A 354 7.92 6.18 -3.44
N ALA A 355 8.54 7.32 -3.16
CA ALA A 355 9.07 7.70 -1.85
C ALA A 355 8.39 8.97 -1.35
N ILE A 356 8.32 9.11 -0.02
CA ILE A 356 7.85 10.32 0.66
C ILE A 356 9.02 11.21 1.07
N ASP A 357 8.81 12.52 1.06
CA ASP A 357 9.73 13.49 1.66
C ASP A 357 9.47 13.51 3.17
N LEU A 358 10.45 13.07 3.95
CA LEU A 358 10.34 12.98 5.41
C LEU A 358 10.72 14.29 6.10
N LYS A 359 11.81 14.92 5.63
CA LYS A 359 12.35 16.19 6.14
C LYS A 359 13.44 16.64 5.18
N ASN A 360 13.41 17.91 4.75
CA ASN A 360 14.47 18.51 3.93
C ASN A 360 14.95 17.60 2.79
N GLY A 361 14.04 17.04 1.99
CA GLY A 361 14.41 16.24 0.82
C GLY A 361 15.01 14.86 1.13
N MET A 362 14.96 14.41 2.39
CA MET A 362 15.25 13.02 2.76
C MET A 362 14.08 12.13 2.34
N LEU A 363 14.39 11.11 1.54
CA LEU A 363 13.38 10.16 1.06
C LEU A 363 13.19 9.00 2.04
N GLY A 364 11.95 8.54 2.17
CA GLY A 364 11.64 7.33 2.91
C GLY A 364 10.38 6.63 2.43
N GLY A 365 9.99 5.60 3.17
CA GLY A 365 8.81 4.80 2.88
C GLY A 365 8.32 4.01 4.10
N VAL A 366 7.10 3.48 3.99
CA VAL A 366 6.54 2.62 5.03
C VAL A 366 6.98 1.18 4.79
N VAL A 367 7.67 0.61 5.78
CA VAL A 367 8.16 -0.77 5.79
C VAL A 367 7.35 -1.54 6.83
N GLN A 368 6.91 -2.76 6.50
CA GLN A 368 6.23 -3.62 7.47
C GLN A 368 7.21 -4.65 8.01
N ILE A 369 7.31 -4.76 9.34
CA ILE A 369 8.18 -5.71 10.02
C ILE A 369 7.35 -6.67 10.88
N GLY A 370 7.59 -7.97 10.75
CA GLY A 370 7.01 -8.99 11.63
C GLY A 370 5.74 -9.68 11.13
N ASN A 371 5.20 -10.55 11.98
CA ASN A 371 3.93 -11.25 11.75
C ASN A 371 3.09 -11.38 13.04
N PRO A 372 1.94 -10.70 13.18
CA PRO A 372 1.35 -9.77 12.21
C PRO A 372 2.28 -8.60 11.86
N PRO A 373 2.20 -8.04 10.63
CA PRO A 373 3.08 -6.94 10.21
C PRO A 373 2.85 -5.65 11.01
N GLN A 374 3.94 -5.01 11.44
CA GLN A 374 3.96 -3.71 12.11
C GLN A 374 4.48 -2.64 11.15
N ASN A 375 3.73 -1.57 10.92
CA ASN A 375 4.07 -0.52 9.95
C ASN A 375 5.00 0.53 10.57
N LEU A 376 6.14 0.76 9.93
CA LEU A 376 7.16 1.69 10.41
C LEU A 376 7.60 2.59 9.26
N THR A 377 7.55 3.91 9.47
CA THR A 377 8.03 4.89 8.51
C THR A 377 9.55 4.97 8.60
N MET A 378 10.26 4.47 7.59
CA MET A 378 11.72 4.37 7.61
C MET A 378 12.34 5.29 6.56
N ALA A 379 13.32 6.09 6.99
CA ALA A 379 14.14 6.88 6.08
C ALA A 379 15.10 5.95 5.32
N PHE A 380 15.30 6.21 4.03
CA PHE A 380 16.26 5.46 3.24
C PHE A 380 17.67 5.92 3.59
N ASP A 381 18.50 4.99 4.05
CA ASP A 381 19.85 5.29 4.51
C ASP A 381 20.90 4.60 3.66
N THR A 382 21.61 5.35 2.84
CA THR A 382 22.73 4.81 2.05
C THR A 382 24.06 4.81 2.83
N SER A 383 24.15 5.40 4.03
CA SER A 383 25.39 5.40 4.81
C SER A 383 25.70 4.02 5.40
N THR A 384 24.69 3.26 5.81
CA THR A 384 24.87 1.92 6.38
C THR A 384 23.93 0.90 5.75
N GLY A 385 24.42 -0.34 5.61
CA GLY A 385 23.56 -1.45 5.26
C GLY A 385 22.67 -1.88 6.41
N PHE A 386 22.92 -1.50 7.66
CA PHE A 386 22.11 -1.99 8.79
C PHE A 386 20.82 -1.20 8.97
N SER A 387 19.69 -1.91 8.96
CA SER A 387 18.40 -1.30 9.26
C SER A 387 18.15 -1.28 10.77
N TRP A 388 17.48 -0.25 11.27
CA TRP A 388 17.01 -0.21 12.66
C TRP A 388 15.71 0.56 12.79
N VAL A 389 14.96 0.25 13.83
CA VAL A 389 13.69 0.89 14.18
C VAL A 389 13.63 1.13 15.68
N ARG A 390 12.87 2.13 16.11
CA ARG A 390 12.60 2.32 17.54
C ARG A 390 11.85 1.12 18.10
N GLY A 391 12.32 0.60 19.23
CA GLY A 391 11.64 -0.48 19.94
C GLY A 391 10.77 0.06 21.08
N THR A 392 9.71 -0.66 21.44
CA THR A 392 8.88 -0.33 22.63
C THR A 392 9.64 -0.37 23.96
N GLN A 393 10.84 -0.94 23.97
CA GLN A 393 11.71 -1.02 25.13
C GLN A 393 12.62 0.21 25.28
N CYS A 394 12.52 1.18 24.38
CA CYS A 394 13.34 2.38 24.35
C CYS A 394 12.97 3.35 25.47
N GLY A 395 13.90 3.57 26.42
CA GLY A 395 13.63 4.26 27.68
C GLY A 395 14.06 5.72 27.76
N THR A 396 14.76 6.26 26.76
CA THR A 396 15.28 7.64 26.76
C THR A 396 14.26 8.66 26.25
N GLU A 397 14.43 9.94 26.59
CA GLU A 397 13.49 11.02 26.22
C GLU A 397 13.29 11.15 24.69
N ASN A 398 14.33 10.86 23.91
CA ASN A 398 14.30 10.85 22.44
C ASN A 398 13.60 9.61 21.84
N CYS A 399 13.10 8.68 22.66
CA CYS A 399 12.30 7.54 22.21
C CYS A 399 10.81 7.88 22.05
N GLN A 400 10.38 9.12 22.31
CA GLN A 400 8.97 9.51 22.16
C GLN A 400 8.57 9.62 20.68
N GLY A 401 8.11 8.49 20.13
CA GLY A 401 7.67 8.34 18.75
C GLY A 401 6.17 8.04 18.60
N ARG A 402 5.74 7.80 17.36
CA ARG A 402 4.32 7.49 17.05
C ARG A 402 4.05 6.01 16.85
N ASN A 403 4.97 5.30 16.18
CA ASN A 403 4.90 3.85 15.97
C ASN A 403 6.23 3.23 16.41
N ASP A 404 6.20 2.46 17.49
CA ASP A 404 7.37 1.74 17.98
C ASP A 404 7.20 0.24 17.70
N PHE A 405 8.28 -0.40 17.29
CA PHE A 405 8.30 -1.82 17.02
C PHE A 405 8.21 -2.61 18.33
N ASP A 406 7.16 -3.41 18.49
CA ASP A 406 7.04 -4.36 19.59
C ASP A 406 7.47 -5.75 19.14
N SER A 407 8.67 -6.14 19.55
CA SER A 407 9.21 -7.47 19.30
C SER A 407 8.28 -8.59 19.78
N ARG A 408 7.49 -8.38 20.84
CA ARG A 408 6.63 -9.42 21.43
C ARG A 408 5.38 -9.71 20.61
N ASN A 409 5.02 -8.79 19.72
CA ASN A 409 3.84 -8.91 18.86
C ASN A 409 4.14 -9.63 17.54
N SER A 410 5.39 -9.99 17.27
CA SER A 410 5.76 -10.73 16.07
C SER A 410 6.04 -12.21 16.36
N THR A 411 5.29 -13.08 15.71
CA THR A 411 5.44 -14.55 15.76
C THR A 411 6.61 -15.06 14.91
N THR A 412 7.15 -14.24 13.99
CA THR A 412 8.28 -14.60 13.12
C THR A 412 9.61 -14.04 13.59
N ILE A 413 9.62 -13.29 14.69
CA ILE A 413 10.83 -12.66 15.21
C ILE A 413 11.77 -13.69 15.83
N VAL A 414 13.07 -13.47 15.64
CA VAL A 414 14.14 -14.20 16.32
C VAL A 414 15.09 -13.20 16.95
N SER A 415 15.18 -13.20 18.28
CA SER A 415 16.21 -12.44 18.99
C SER A 415 17.55 -13.12 18.86
N THR A 416 18.60 -12.36 18.53
CA THR A 416 19.97 -12.89 18.47
C THR A 416 20.70 -12.80 19.81
N GLY A 417 20.17 -12.03 20.77
CA GLY A 417 20.82 -11.73 22.05
C GLY A 417 22.05 -10.82 21.94
N GLN A 418 22.34 -10.28 20.75
CA GLN A 418 23.46 -9.39 20.50
C GLN A 418 22.99 -7.94 20.40
N SER A 419 23.90 -7.00 20.68
CA SER A 419 23.68 -5.57 20.51
C SER A 419 24.55 -5.00 19.40
N PHE A 420 24.08 -3.92 18.78
CA PHE A 420 24.82 -3.14 17.81
C PHE A 420 24.61 -1.65 18.08
N ILE A 421 25.70 -0.88 18.04
CA ILE A 421 25.69 0.56 18.26
C ILE A 421 25.86 1.23 16.91
N MET A 422 24.92 2.11 16.57
CA MET A 422 25.02 2.98 15.41
C MET A 422 25.43 4.37 15.87
N ASP A 423 26.51 4.87 15.28
CA ASP A 423 27.02 6.22 15.52
C ASP A 423 26.88 7.02 14.22
N TYR A 424 26.00 8.02 14.24
CA TYR A 424 25.83 8.99 13.16
C TYR A 424 26.52 10.33 13.49
N GLY A 425 27.33 10.32 14.55
CA GLY A 425 28.12 11.40 15.17
C GLY A 425 27.35 12.58 15.75
N GLU A 426 26.21 12.97 15.18
CA GLU A 426 25.24 13.86 15.83
C GLU A 426 24.27 13.13 16.77
N GLY A 427 24.23 11.79 16.67
CA GLY A 427 23.44 10.95 17.56
C GLY A 427 23.91 9.49 17.57
N ILE A 428 23.66 8.82 18.69
CA ILE A 428 23.99 7.41 18.92
C ILE A 428 22.72 6.60 19.16
N VAL A 429 22.61 5.44 18.51
CA VAL A 429 21.51 4.49 18.69
C VAL A 429 22.06 3.15 19.20
N HIS A 430 21.60 2.74 20.37
CA HIS A 430 21.87 1.43 20.92
C HIS A 430 20.73 0.48 20.56
N THR A 431 21.06 -0.64 19.91
CA THR A 431 20.06 -1.58 19.40
C THR A 431 20.30 -3.01 19.88
N THR A 432 19.21 -3.76 20.05
CA THR A 432 19.24 -5.23 20.11
C THR A 432 18.99 -5.77 18.71
N ILE A 433 19.80 -6.73 18.25
CA ILE A 433 19.68 -7.30 16.91
C ILE A 433 18.61 -8.40 16.89
N TYR A 434 17.65 -8.25 15.99
CA TYR A 434 16.61 -9.22 15.67
C TYR A 434 16.70 -9.68 14.22
N LEU A 435 16.15 -10.86 13.94
CA LEU A 435 15.79 -11.30 12.58
C LEU A 435 14.27 -11.34 12.49
N ASP A 436 13.69 -10.76 11.44
CA ASP A 436 12.25 -10.88 11.19
C ASP A 436 11.90 -10.71 9.71
N THR A 437 10.62 -10.78 9.36
CA THR A 437 10.14 -10.60 7.99
C THR A 437 9.92 -9.12 7.70
N PHE A 438 10.65 -8.60 6.70
CA PHE A 438 10.42 -7.27 6.13
C PHE A 438 9.53 -7.36 4.90
N ARG A 439 8.56 -6.46 4.79
CA ARG A 439 7.73 -6.26 3.60
C ARG A 439 7.82 -4.81 3.16
N PHE A 440 8.36 -4.60 1.97
CA PHE A 440 8.53 -3.27 1.40
C PHE A 440 8.63 -3.35 -0.12
N ALA A 441 8.06 -2.38 -0.83
CA ALA A 441 8.04 -2.34 -2.29
C ALA A 441 7.52 -3.65 -2.94
N GLY A 442 6.54 -4.33 -2.33
CA GLY A 442 6.01 -5.61 -2.83
C GLY A 442 6.98 -6.79 -2.69
N LEU A 443 8.17 -6.56 -2.11
CA LEU A 443 9.15 -7.58 -1.78
C LEU A 443 8.91 -8.08 -0.36
N THR A 444 9.09 -9.38 -0.16
CA THR A 444 9.07 -10.01 1.17
C THR A 444 10.45 -10.59 1.41
N VAL A 445 11.12 -10.11 2.45
CA VAL A 445 12.46 -10.55 2.85
C VAL A 445 12.35 -11.18 4.22
N LYS A 446 12.49 -12.51 4.30
CA LYS A 446 12.46 -13.24 5.56
C LYS A 446 13.82 -13.18 6.25
N ASN A 447 13.81 -13.32 7.57
CA ASN A 447 15.02 -13.36 8.40
C ASN A 447 15.95 -12.15 8.16
N MET A 448 15.39 -10.98 7.88
CA MET A 448 16.14 -9.75 7.68
C MET A 448 16.74 -9.30 9.02
N PRO A 449 18.07 -9.14 9.14
CA PRO A 449 18.68 -8.59 10.35
C PRO A 449 18.41 -7.10 10.50
N PHE A 450 17.97 -6.68 11.68
CA PHE A 450 17.74 -5.26 12.01
C PHE A 450 17.87 -5.01 13.51
N GLY A 451 18.07 -3.75 13.89
CA GLY A 451 18.14 -3.32 15.28
C GLY A 451 16.79 -2.83 15.80
N GLY A 452 16.34 -3.35 16.95
CA GLY A 452 15.34 -2.69 17.78
C GLY A 452 16.03 -1.77 18.78
N ALA A 453 15.90 -0.45 18.60
CA ALA A 453 16.56 0.53 19.46
C ALA A 453 15.95 0.51 20.87
N TYR A 454 16.82 0.50 21.89
CA TYR A 454 16.42 0.58 23.30
C TYR A 454 16.97 1.83 24.01
N GLU A 455 17.87 2.57 23.37
CA GLU A 455 18.42 3.82 23.88
C GLU A 455 18.91 4.68 22.71
N MET A 456 18.59 5.97 22.74
CA MET A 456 18.85 6.93 21.66
C MET A 456 19.23 8.31 22.19
N GLU A 457 20.32 8.86 21.67
CA GLU A 457 20.80 10.22 21.95
C GLU A 457 20.90 11.03 20.66
N GLY A 458 20.44 12.28 20.66
CA GLY A 458 20.63 13.21 19.53
C GLY A 458 19.67 13.02 18.34
N PHE A 459 18.60 12.24 18.47
CA PHE A 459 17.66 11.94 17.39
C PHE A 459 16.23 12.45 17.67
N ASP A 460 15.76 13.43 16.88
CA ASP A 460 14.32 13.72 16.74
C ASP A 460 14.01 14.11 15.28
N ASN A 461 13.77 13.08 14.46
CA ASN A 461 13.68 13.24 13.01
C ASN A 461 12.27 13.02 12.44
N GLY A 462 11.27 12.74 13.29
CA GLY A 462 9.87 12.61 12.85
C GLY A 462 9.52 11.34 12.06
N PHE A 463 10.40 10.33 12.02
CA PHE A 463 10.20 9.00 11.42
C PHE A 463 10.68 7.87 12.34
N ASP A 464 10.32 6.61 12.07
CA ASP A 464 10.37 5.48 13.01
C ASP A 464 11.70 4.69 13.01
N GLY A 465 12.53 4.88 12.00
CA GLY A 465 13.85 4.24 11.87
C GLY A 465 14.52 4.48 10.52
N TYR A 466 15.61 3.76 10.25
CA TYR A 466 16.29 3.80 8.96
C TYR A 466 16.28 2.42 8.27
N LEU A 467 15.96 2.42 6.98
CA LEU A 467 16.09 1.26 6.10
C LEU A 467 17.47 1.30 5.48
N GLY A 468 18.31 0.34 5.86
CA GLY A 468 19.70 0.25 5.42
C GLY A 468 19.83 -0.14 3.96
N LEU A 469 20.34 0.80 3.16
CA LEU A 469 20.67 0.69 1.74
C LEU A 469 22.19 0.86 1.48
N GLY A 470 22.98 1.08 2.53
CA GLY A 470 24.44 1.05 2.45
C GLY A 470 25.01 -0.33 2.14
N ARG A 471 26.33 -0.43 2.14
CA ARG A 471 27.05 -1.70 1.97
C ARG A 471 26.93 -2.55 3.23
N ASN A 472 27.19 -3.84 3.07
CA ASN A 472 27.10 -4.80 4.18
C ASN A 472 28.02 -4.41 5.34
N VAL A 473 27.47 -4.47 6.55
CA VAL A 473 28.23 -4.34 7.80
C VAL A 473 28.37 -5.71 8.47
N ASN A 474 29.47 -5.90 9.19
CA ASN A 474 29.69 -7.14 9.93
C ASN A 474 28.97 -7.10 11.28
N LEU A 475 27.88 -7.87 11.38
CA LEU A 475 27.05 -7.95 12.59
C LEU A 475 27.52 -9.03 13.59
N ASN A 476 28.54 -9.85 13.26
CA ASN A 476 29.05 -10.94 14.10
C ASN A 476 27.97 -11.88 14.71
N ILE A 477 26.89 -12.16 13.98
CA ILE A 477 25.76 -12.97 14.47
C ILE A 477 26.16 -14.43 14.71
N SER A 478 26.20 -14.86 15.98
CA SER A 478 26.41 -16.26 16.40
C SER A 478 25.11 -16.84 16.96
N SER A 479 24.13 -17.09 16.10
CA SER A 479 22.90 -17.80 16.49
C SER A 479 23.12 -19.31 16.40
N THR A 480 22.67 -20.07 17.40
CA THR A 480 22.63 -21.55 17.38
C THR A 480 21.54 -22.11 16.45
N VAL A 481 20.66 -21.25 15.94
CA VAL A 481 19.47 -21.60 15.13
C VAL A 481 19.73 -21.45 13.63
N TYR A 482 20.72 -20.65 13.22
CA TYR A 482 21.03 -20.39 11.82
C TYR A 482 22.52 -20.59 11.54
N SER A 483 22.85 -21.21 10.41
CA SER A 483 24.25 -21.39 10.04
C SER A 483 24.85 -20.03 9.63
N LYS A 484 26.16 -19.83 9.85
CA LYS A 484 26.90 -18.64 9.35
C LYS A 484 26.72 -18.37 7.85
N ARG A 485 26.15 -19.31 7.07
CA ARG A 485 25.89 -19.17 5.63
C ARG A 485 24.50 -18.58 5.32
N ASP A 486 23.59 -18.47 6.30
CA ASP A 486 22.19 -18.11 6.05
C ASP A 486 21.89 -16.60 6.17
N VAL A 487 22.80 -15.81 6.74
CA VAL A 487 22.70 -14.33 6.79
C VAL A 487 23.85 -13.75 5.98
N SER A 488 23.61 -13.55 4.69
CA SER A 488 24.64 -13.18 3.71
C SER A 488 24.89 -11.66 3.62
N ALA A 489 23.96 -10.84 4.11
CA ALA A 489 23.98 -9.39 3.97
C ALA A 489 23.24 -8.70 5.12
N SER A 490 23.65 -7.48 5.48
CA SER A 490 22.92 -6.63 6.44
C SER A 490 21.95 -5.69 5.75
N GLY A 491 22.16 -5.38 4.47
CA GLY A 491 21.34 -4.46 3.65
C GLY A 491 20.05 -5.07 3.13
N PHE A 492 19.01 -4.23 2.98
CA PHE A 492 17.71 -4.69 2.48
C PHE A 492 17.80 -5.21 1.03
N VAL A 493 18.43 -4.46 0.12
CA VAL A 493 18.45 -4.78 -1.31
C VAL A 493 19.18 -6.09 -1.62
N PRO A 494 20.38 -6.37 -1.06
CA PRO A 494 21.04 -7.67 -1.28
C PRO A 494 20.23 -8.85 -0.74
N ASN A 495 19.59 -8.72 0.43
CA ASN A 495 18.72 -9.77 0.96
C ASN A 495 17.47 -9.96 0.10
N ALA A 496 16.87 -8.87 -0.39
CA ALA A 496 15.73 -8.94 -1.29
C ALA A 496 16.09 -9.60 -2.63
N PHE A 497 17.25 -9.28 -3.20
CA PHE A 497 17.74 -9.92 -4.43
C PHE A 497 17.91 -11.43 -4.26
N GLN A 498 18.48 -11.87 -3.14
CA GLN A 498 18.70 -13.30 -2.89
C GLN A 498 17.41 -14.10 -2.65
N GLN A 499 16.38 -13.45 -2.10
CA GLN A 499 15.14 -14.14 -1.70
C GLN A 499 13.99 -13.97 -2.70
N SER A 500 14.10 -13.06 -3.67
CA SER A 500 13.03 -12.79 -4.65
C SER A 500 13.35 -13.36 -6.02
N SER A 501 12.32 -13.85 -6.73
CA SER A 501 12.45 -14.45 -8.06
C SER A 501 12.33 -13.45 -9.22
N GLY A 502 12.29 -12.13 -8.93
CA GLY A 502 11.92 -11.10 -9.91
C GLY A 502 12.83 -9.87 -9.96
N LEU A 503 13.99 -9.90 -9.30
CA LEU A 503 15.01 -8.85 -9.38
C LEU A 503 16.19 -9.36 -10.22
N SER A 504 16.64 -8.58 -11.19
CA SER A 504 17.78 -8.97 -12.05
C SER A 504 19.16 -8.76 -11.41
N SER A 505 19.25 -7.94 -10.37
CA SER A 505 20.52 -7.56 -9.75
C SER A 505 20.32 -7.10 -8.30
N ALA A 506 21.41 -7.01 -7.52
CA ALA A 506 21.38 -6.46 -6.16
C ALA A 506 21.55 -4.92 -6.13
N GLN A 507 21.24 -4.25 -7.24
CA GLN A 507 21.44 -2.81 -7.39
C GLN A 507 20.18 -2.03 -7.01
N PHE A 508 20.35 -0.75 -6.64
CA PHE A 508 19.23 0.16 -6.45
C PHE A 508 19.57 1.59 -6.89
N GLY A 509 18.55 2.34 -7.29
CA GLY A 509 18.66 3.74 -7.71
C GLY A 509 17.69 4.64 -6.98
N MET A 510 18.03 5.92 -6.83
CA MET A 510 17.20 6.92 -6.18
C MET A 510 17.16 8.21 -6.99
N TYR A 511 15.98 8.84 -7.08
CA TYR A 511 15.82 10.16 -7.68
C TYR A 511 14.58 10.90 -7.14
N THR A 512 14.64 12.23 -7.11
CA THR A 512 13.50 13.09 -6.75
C THR A 512 12.70 13.52 -7.99
N THR A 513 11.40 13.74 -7.81
CA THR A 513 10.49 14.21 -8.87
C THR A 513 10.50 15.72 -9.05
N THR A 514 10.91 16.47 -8.03
CA THR A 514 10.99 17.93 -8.04
C THR A 514 12.13 18.42 -8.94
N THR A 515 11.86 19.51 -9.66
CA THR A 515 12.87 20.26 -10.43
C THR A 515 13.41 21.39 -9.54
N GLY A 516 14.69 21.33 -9.16
CA GLY A 516 15.34 22.32 -8.28
C GLY A 516 15.85 21.71 -6.98
N SER A 517 15.93 22.51 -5.91
CA SER A 517 16.57 22.19 -4.61
C SER A 517 16.15 20.87 -3.98
N GLY A 518 14.93 20.39 -4.27
CA GLY A 518 14.35 19.24 -3.57
C GLY A 518 13.98 19.55 -2.12
N PHE A 519 14.21 20.78 -1.64
CA PHE A 519 13.96 21.21 -0.28
C PHE A 519 12.69 22.05 -0.21
N SER A 520 11.66 21.54 0.47
CA SER A 520 10.46 22.32 0.78
C SER A 520 10.63 23.05 2.12
N ASP A 521 10.40 24.37 2.16
CA ASP A 521 10.38 25.18 3.40
C ASP A 521 9.25 24.78 4.37
N SER A 522 8.39 23.85 3.96
CA SER A 522 7.45 23.22 4.86
C SER A 522 8.16 22.11 5.60
N GLY A 523 8.85 22.46 6.69
CA GLY A 523 8.86 21.64 7.88
C GLY A 523 7.42 21.43 8.32
N SER A 524 6.68 20.59 7.62
CA SER A 524 5.43 20.03 8.08
C SER A 524 5.82 19.08 9.18
N THR A 525 5.76 19.54 10.42
CA THR A 525 5.19 18.66 11.43
C THR A 525 3.91 18.13 10.80
N VAL A 526 3.89 16.87 10.36
CA VAL A 526 2.65 16.15 10.10
C VAL A 526 2.04 15.93 11.49
N ALA A 527 1.67 17.00 12.18
CA ALA A 527 0.75 16.97 13.29
C ALA A 527 -0.58 16.56 12.65
N SER A 528 -0.88 15.29 12.85
CA SER A 528 -2.18 14.65 12.91
C SER A 528 -3.34 15.63 12.69
N ASN A 529 -3.85 15.70 11.46
CA ASN A 529 -5.26 16.01 11.14
C ASN A 529 -5.46 15.99 9.62
N VAL A 530 -5.48 14.79 9.04
CA VAL A 530 -6.21 14.61 7.78
C VAL A 530 -7.69 14.54 8.14
N ALA A 531 -8.34 15.70 8.13
CA ALA A 531 -9.79 15.77 8.20
C ALA A 531 -10.40 14.92 7.08
N MET A 532 -11.34 14.05 7.46
CA MET A 532 -12.13 13.25 6.51
C MET A 532 -12.85 14.18 5.53
N ILE A 533 -12.51 14.08 4.24
CA ILE A 533 -13.37 14.61 3.18
C ILE A 533 -14.46 13.57 2.93
N SER A 534 -15.63 13.82 3.52
CA SER A 534 -16.90 13.30 3.03
C SER A 534 -17.36 14.15 1.86
N ASN A 535 -17.43 13.60 0.65
CA ASN A 535 -18.21 14.22 -0.42
C ASN A 535 -19.65 13.68 -0.36
N VAL A 536 -20.56 14.53 0.10
CA VAL A 536 -21.99 14.49 -0.24
C VAL A 536 -22.30 15.78 -0.98
N THR A 537 -22.89 15.68 -2.17
CA THR A 537 -23.28 16.82 -3.00
C THR A 537 -24.67 17.37 -2.63
N SER A 538 -24.76 18.71 -2.74
CA SER A 538 -25.93 19.57 -3.04
C SER A 538 -26.69 20.27 -1.90
N GLY A 539 -26.90 21.59 -2.08
CA GLY A 539 -27.89 22.43 -1.38
C GLY A 539 -27.32 23.44 -0.38
N GLY A 540 -27.28 24.73 -0.75
CA GLY A 540 -26.68 25.80 0.07
C GLY A 540 -27.52 26.33 1.22
N TYR A 541 -26.85 27.00 2.18
CA TYR A 541 -27.21 28.23 2.90
C TYR A 541 -26.10 28.49 3.95
N GLY A 542 -25.56 29.71 3.98
CA GLY A 542 -24.40 30.05 4.81
C GLY A 542 -24.72 30.33 6.27
N VAL A 543 -23.77 30.06 7.16
CA VAL A 543 -23.65 30.68 8.49
C VAL A 543 -22.16 30.90 8.80
N VAL A 544 -21.81 32.15 9.09
CA VAL A 544 -20.50 32.60 9.60
C VAL A 544 -20.60 32.70 11.13
N THR A 545 -19.56 32.32 11.88
CA THR A 545 -19.13 32.92 13.17
C THR A 545 -17.83 32.24 13.70
N PRO A 546 -17.05 32.88 14.61
CA PRO A 546 -15.61 33.11 14.38
C PRO A 546 -14.66 32.56 15.48
N GLY A 547 -13.36 32.55 15.18
CA GLY A 547 -12.29 32.67 16.18
C GLY A 547 -11.22 31.56 16.16
N GLY A 548 -10.06 31.86 15.57
CA GLY A 548 -8.86 31.03 15.64
C GLY A 548 -7.94 31.22 14.43
N SER A 549 -7.19 32.32 14.39
CA SER A 549 -6.27 32.66 13.30
C SER A 549 -5.07 31.71 13.24
N GLY A 550 -4.99 30.95 12.14
CA GLY A 550 -3.81 30.26 11.65
C GLY A 550 -4.00 29.99 10.17
N VAL A 551 -3.40 30.83 9.31
CA VAL A 551 -3.55 30.72 7.85
C VAL A 551 -2.76 29.51 7.36
N VAL A 552 -3.43 28.36 7.21
CA VAL A 552 -2.88 27.16 6.54
C VAL A 552 -3.05 27.34 5.04
N LYS A 553 -1.94 27.44 4.29
CA LYS A 553 -1.95 27.20 2.85
C LYS A 553 -2.18 25.71 2.62
N ARG A 554 -3.33 25.36 2.03
CA ARG A 554 -3.63 24.04 1.45
C ARG A 554 -2.46 23.63 0.53
N SER A 555 -1.76 22.52 0.81
CA SER A 555 -1.11 21.79 -0.29
C SER A 555 -2.19 20.95 -0.96
N SER A 556 -2.32 21.12 -2.27
CA SER A 556 -3.28 20.42 -3.11
C SER A 556 -2.93 18.93 -3.18
N SER A 557 -3.93 18.07 -3.13
CA SER A 557 -3.86 16.61 -3.36
C SER A 557 -3.52 16.23 -4.83
N ASN A 558 -2.62 16.97 -5.47
CA ASN A 558 -2.25 16.87 -6.89
C ASN A 558 -0.75 16.63 -7.11
N ASP A 559 0.07 16.55 -6.07
CA ASP A 559 1.51 16.33 -6.22
C ASP A 559 1.82 14.83 -6.15
N GLY A 560 2.55 14.32 -7.15
CA GLY A 560 3.03 12.92 -7.21
C GLY A 560 4.01 12.58 -6.06
N PRO A 561 4.67 11.41 -6.10
CA PRO A 561 5.61 11.04 -5.04
C PRO A 561 6.79 12.02 -5.05
N ALA A 562 7.40 12.26 -3.89
CA ALA A 562 8.52 13.20 -3.76
C ALA A 562 9.78 12.71 -4.49
N GLY A 563 9.91 11.39 -4.60
CA GLY A 563 10.95 10.71 -5.34
C GLY A 563 10.60 9.25 -5.56
N TYR A 564 11.57 8.48 -6.03
CA TYR A 564 11.46 7.05 -6.26
C TYR A 564 12.71 6.32 -5.79
N LEU A 565 12.51 5.13 -5.26
CA LEU A 565 13.53 4.11 -5.04
C LEU A 565 13.31 2.99 -6.06
N VAL A 566 14.35 2.68 -6.82
CA VAL A 566 14.37 1.65 -7.86
C VAL A 566 15.20 0.49 -7.34
N ILE A 567 14.66 -0.72 -7.29
CA ILE A 567 15.32 -1.91 -6.73
C ILE A 567 15.44 -2.96 -7.82
N GLY A 568 16.62 -3.55 -7.97
CA GLY A 568 16.88 -4.64 -8.90
C GLY A 568 17.37 -4.22 -10.28
N GLY A 569 17.55 -2.91 -10.53
CA GLY A 569 18.02 -2.41 -11.82
C GLY A 569 18.02 -0.89 -11.91
N VAL A 570 17.93 -0.39 -13.14
CA VAL A 570 17.96 1.04 -13.48
C VAL A 570 16.67 1.43 -14.19
N ASP A 571 16.04 2.51 -13.74
CA ASP A 571 14.87 3.10 -14.40
C ASP A 571 15.33 4.02 -15.54
N SER A 572 15.52 3.43 -16.72
CA SER A 572 15.96 4.17 -17.91
C SER A 572 14.95 5.24 -18.36
N ASP A 573 13.68 5.12 -17.98
CA ASP A 573 12.67 6.15 -18.27
C ASP A 573 12.87 7.41 -17.43
N ALA A 574 13.58 7.32 -16.29
CA ALA A 574 13.88 8.44 -15.41
C ALA A 574 15.15 9.21 -15.82
N ILE A 575 15.96 8.64 -16.71
CA ILE A 575 17.31 9.13 -17.05
C ILE A 575 17.33 9.79 -18.43
N LYS A 576 18.23 10.76 -18.60
CA LYS A 576 18.62 11.35 -19.88
C LYS A 576 20.13 11.25 -20.06
N GLY A 577 20.55 10.64 -21.16
CA GLY A 577 21.98 10.40 -21.46
C GLY A 577 22.50 9.16 -20.74
N ASP A 578 23.82 9.12 -20.54
CA ASP A 578 24.52 7.95 -20.00
C ASP A 578 24.64 7.99 -18.46
N LEU A 579 24.91 6.83 -17.88
CA LEU A 579 25.31 6.67 -16.48
C LEU A 579 26.82 6.86 -16.36
N TYR A 580 27.24 7.81 -15.54
CA TYR A 580 28.65 8.07 -15.26
C TYR A 580 29.06 7.30 -14.02
N HIS A 581 29.95 6.32 -14.20
CA HIS A 581 30.33 5.37 -13.16
C HIS A 581 31.52 5.88 -12.32
N ILE A 582 31.46 5.61 -11.02
CA ILE A 582 32.48 5.96 -10.04
C ILE A 582 32.75 4.72 -9.19
N ASP A 583 33.99 4.25 -9.19
CA ASP A 583 34.38 3.12 -8.36
C ASP A 583 34.39 3.52 -6.88
N VAL A 584 33.79 2.67 -6.05
CA VAL A 584 33.80 2.86 -4.60
C VAL A 584 35.16 2.42 -4.08
N GLY A 585 35.80 3.28 -3.29
CA GLY A 585 37.16 3.05 -2.81
C GLY A 585 37.22 1.87 -1.84
N ASP A 586 38.28 1.06 -1.96
CA ASP A 586 38.49 -0.13 -1.14
C ASP A 586 38.73 0.28 0.34
N ASP A 587 37.84 -0.17 1.21
CA ASP A 587 37.81 0.10 2.64
C ASP A 587 37.65 -1.21 3.45
N ASN A 588 38.07 -2.34 2.86
CA ASN A 588 38.01 -3.68 3.46
C ASN A 588 36.61 -4.09 3.97
N ASN A 589 35.53 -3.48 3.46
CA ASN A 589 34.15 -3.62 3.97
C ASN A 589 33.97 -3.21 5.45
N GLU A 590 34.89 -2.47 6.07
CA GLU A 590 34.79 -2.13 7.49
C GLU A 590 33.77 -1.01 7.76
N SER A 591 33.61 -0.07 6.83
CA SER A 591 32.80 1.14 7.08
C SER A 591 31.32 1.01 6.69
N GLY A 592 30.96 0.06 5.81
CA GLY A 592 29.59 -0.06 5.28
C GLY A 592 29.13 1.08 4.35
N ASN A 593 29.98 2.08 4.08
CA ASN A 593 29.59 3.31 3.36
C ASN A 593 29.83 3.24 1.85
N TRP A 594 29.06 4.04 1.11
CA TRP A 594 29.29 4.34 -0.31
C TRP A 594 30.30 5.49 -0.47
N ALA A 595 31.58 5.20 -0.27
CA ALA A 595 32.66 6.19 -0.27
C ALA A 595 33.47 6.20 -1.58
N VAL A 596 33.64 7.37 -2.19
CA VAL A 596 34.41 7.57 -3.45
C VAL A 596 35.57 8.55 -3.23
N SER A 597 36.63 8.47 -4.04
CA SER A 597 37.76 9.39 -3.91
C SER A 597 37.39 10.81 -4.35
N VAL A 598 37.93 11.82 -3.66
CA VAL A 598 37.75 13.23 -4.03
C VAL A 598 39.07 13.78 -4.55
N ASN A 599 39.08 14.27 -5.80
CA ASN A 599 40.29 14.81 -6.42
C ASN A 599 40.37 16.33 -6.31
N SER A 600 39.22 17.02 -6.42
CA SER A 600 39.14 18.47 -6.33
C SER A 600 37.77 18.95 -5.84
N VAL A 601 37.75 20.07 -5.11
CA VAL A 601 36.53 20.75 -4.66
C VAL A 601 36.71 22.26 -4.81
N LYS A 602 35.69 22.94 -5.33
CA LYS A 602 35.74 24.38 -5.65
C LYS A 602 34.36 25.02 -5.63
N PHE A 603 34.25 26.24 -5.08
CA PHE A 603 33.06 27.10 -5.26
C PHE A 603 33.36 28.24 -6.26
N GLU A 604 34.49 28.93 -6.10
CA GLU A 604 34.94 30.04 -6.96
C GLU A 604 36.40 29.89 -7.39
N ASP A 605 36.83 30.68 -8.37
CA ASP A 605 38.25 30.76 -8.79
C ASP A 605 39.18 31.08 -7.61
N ASP A 606 38.73 31.88 -6.63
CA ASP A 606 39.51 32.27 -5.45
C ASP A 606 39.23 31.40 -4.19
N LEU A 607 38.17 30.58 -4.18
CA LEU A 607 37.87 29.63 -3.09
C LEU A 607 38.21 28.19 -3.52
N CYS A 608 39.51 27.95 -3.71
CA CYS A 608 40.07 26.63 -3.97
C CYS A 608 40.45 25.94 -2.64
N PHE A 609 40.03 24.70 -2.46
CA PHE A 609 40.41 23.91 -1.30
C PHE A 609 41.56 22.95 -1.63
N ASN A 610 42.51 22.85 -0.72
CA ASN A 610 43.50 21.77 -0.79
C ASN A 610 42.81 20.48 -0.35
N VAL A 611 42.63 19.58 -1.30
CA VAL A 611 42.06 18.25 -1.05
C VAL A 611 43.17 17.30 -0.63
N SER A 612 42.96 16.56 0.45
CA SER A 612 43.90 15.51 0.88
C SER A 612 43.98 14.43 -0.21
N LYS A 613 45.17 13.87 -0.46
CA LYS A 613 45.37 12.80 -1.44
C LYS A 613 44.56 11.52 -1.14
N LYS A 614 44.08 11.38 0.10
CA LYS A 614 43.27 10.25 0.55
C LYS A 614 41.82 10.64 0.88
N ALA A 615 41.42 11.88 0.57
CA ALA A 615 40.09 12.36 0.88
C ALA A 615 39.03 11.49 0.20
N LYS A 616 38.02 11.10 0.98
CA LYS A 616 36.85 10.37 0.48
C LYS A 616 35.59 11.22 0.64
N ALA A 617 34.61 10.95 -0.20
CA ALA A 617 33.25 11.48 -0.09
C ALA A 617 32.30 10.32 0.14
N VAL A 618 31.59 10.32 1.28
CA VAL A 618 30.52 9.37 1.57
C VAL A 618 29.22 9.92 0.99
N LEU A 619 28.57 9.18 0.08
CA LEU A 619 27.26 9.56 -0.45
C LEU A 619 26.17 9.02 0.48
N SER A 620 25.49 9.94 1.17
CA SER A 620 24.52 9.62 2.21
C SER A 620 23.16 10.24 1.92
N SER A 621 22.11 9.44 1.92
CA SER A 621 20.72 9.91 1.90
C SER A 621 20.15 10.21 3.29
N SER A 622 20.90 9.92 4.36
CA SER A 622 20.48 10.17 5.75
C SER A 622 20.77 11.59 6.25
N THR A 623 21.35 12.45 5.40
CA THR A 623 21.62 13.86 5.72
C THR A 623 21.27 14.77 4.54
N ASP A 624 20.89 16.02 4.83
CA ASP A 624 20.55 17.03 3.83
C ASP A 624 21.72 17.96 3.46
N VAL A 625 22.93 17.72 3.98
CA VAL A 625 24.07 18.63 3.83
C VAL A 625 25.16 18.13 2.89
N ILE A 626 25.85 19.06 2.24
CA ILE A 626 27.20 18.88 1.70
C ILE A 626 28.17 19.25 2.83
N GLY A 627 28.63 18.25 3.56
CA GLY A 627 29.57 18.37 4.67
C GLY A 627 31.01 18.51 4.17
N LEU A 628 31.63 19.66 4.46
CA LEU A 628 33.02 19.93 4.14
C LEU A 628 33.93 19.60 5.33
N PRO A 629 35.20 19.19 5.11
CA PRO A 629 36.19 19.10 6.17
C PRO A 629 36.27 20.41 6.96
N ASN A 630 36.47 20.34 8.28
CA ASN A 630 36.33 21.49 9.18
C ASN A 630 37.09 22.74 8.70
N ALA A 631 38.36 22.60 8.31
CA ALA A 631 39.17 23.73 7.83
C ALA A 631 38.65 24.36 6.52
N GLN A 632 37.96 23.60 5.67
CA GLN A 632 37.33 24.10 4.46
C GLN A 632 35.98 24.74 4.75
N ALA A 633 35.19 24.13 5.65
CA ALA A 633 33.96 24.70 6.15
C ALA A 633 34.19 26.07 6.81
N ASP A 634 35.25 26.21 7.60
CA ASP A 634 35.62 27.48 8.23
C ASP A 634 36.03 28.55 7.20
N LYS A 635 36.66 28.14 6.09
CA LYS A 635 36.95 29.05 4.97
C LYS A 635 35.67 29.49 4.27
N PHE A 636 34.73 28.57 4.04
CA PHE A 636 33.41 28.89 3.49
C PHE A 636 32.67 29.89 4.40
N GLN A 637 32.66 29.62 5.71
CA GLN A 637 32.06 30.48 6.72
C GLN A 637 32.64 31.89 6.67
N LYS A 638 33.97 32.01 6.65
CA LYS A 638 34.66 33.30 6.59
C LYS A 638 34.40 34.06 5.29
N HIS A 639 34.38 33.35 4.17
CA HIS A 639 34.20 33.97 2.85
C HIS A 639 32.80 34.55 2.67
N TRP A 640 31.76 33.83 3.13
CA TRP A 640 30.36 34.24 2.97
C TRP A 640 29.75 34.95 4.18
N TYR A 641 30.57 35.30 5.19
CA TYR A 641 30.11 35.85 6.47
C TYR A 641 29.01 35.00 7.11
N ALA A 642 29.16 33.68 7.04
CA ALA A 642 28.13 32.75 7.44
C ALA A 642 28.10 32.51 8.96
N GLU A 643 26.91 32.27 9.48
CA GLU A 643 26.67 31.81 10.85
C GLU A 643 26.44 30.31 10.84
N TYR A 644 27.11 29.57 11.74
CA TYR A 644 26.95 28.13 11.85
C TYR A 644 25.76 27.78 12.73
N ASP A 645 24.79 27.08 12.16
CA ASP A 645 23.63 26.54 12.86
C ASP A 645 23.91 25.11 13.32
N LYS A 646 24.35 24.98 14.58
CA LYS A 646 24.82 23.70 15.13
C LYS A 646 23.74 22.60 15.16
N PRO A 647 22.47 22.86 15.55
CA PRO A 647 21.40 21.86 15.52
C PRO A 647 21.11 21.24 14.16
N ASP A 648 21.34 22.00 13.08
CA ASP A 648 21.03 21.60 11.71
C ASP A 648 22.29 21.26 10.91
N ASN A 649 23.48 21.38 11.52
CA ASN A 649 24.79 21.29 10.88
C ASN A 649 24.86 22.01 9.52
N THR A 650 24.35 23.23 9.48
CA THR A 650 24.34 24.05 8.26
C THR A 650 24.85 25.46 8.50
N PHE A 651 25.30 26.13 7.45
CA PHE A 651 25.60 27.55 7.49
C PHE A 651 24.41 28.39 7.01
N LYS A 652 24.16 29.51 7.69
CA LYS A 652 23.25 30.56 7.24
C LYS A 652 24.04 31.78 6.77
N ILE A 653 23.66 32.37 5.63
CA ILE A 653 24.28 33.58 5.08
C ILE A 653 23.24 34.69 4.98
N PRO A 654 23.62 35.98 4.91
CA PRO A 654 22.65 37.04 4.64
C PRO A 654 21.87 36.77 3.35
N CYS A 655 20.54 36.79 3.39
CA CYS A 655 19.69 36.39 2.26
C CYS A 655 19.95 37.18 0.97
N CYS A 656 20.45 38.41 1.07
CA CYS A 656 20.84 39.22 -0.07
C CYS A 656 22.13 38.77 -0.77
N MET A 657 22.94 37.94 -0.11
CA MET A 657 24.17 37.35 -0.68
C MET A 657 23.90 36.11 -1.53
N MET A 658 22.69 35.54 -1.47
CA MET A 658 22.31 34.30 -2.17
C MET A 658 22.47 34.39 -3.70
N ASP A 659 22.24 35.56 -4.30
CA ASP A 659 22.39 35.76 -5.76
C ASP A 659 23.85 35.69 -6.23
N TYR A 660 24.80 35.88 -5.31
CA TYR A 660 26.24 35.86 -5.60
C TYR A 660 26.86 34.47 -5.45
N LEU A 661 26.10 33.51 -4.93
CA LEU A 661 26.58 32.14 -4.79
C LEU A 661 26.95 31.57 -6.16
N THR A 662 28.05 30.85 -6.19
CA THR A 662 28.62 30.23 -7.39
C THR A 662 28.53 28.72 -7.31
N PRO A 663 28.40 28.01 -8.44
CA PRO A 663 28.19 26.56 -8.43
C PRO A 663 29.28 25.79 -7.67
N PHE A 664 28.84 24.87 -6.81
CA PHE A 664 29.69 23.89 -6.16
C PHE A 664 30.23 22.90 -7.20
N LYS A 665 31.55 22.77 -7.30
CA LYS A 665 32.23 21.86 -8.23
C LYS A 665 33.03 20.85 -7.44
N ILE A 666 32.86 19.58 -7.79
CA ILE A 666 33.56 18.48 -7.16
C ILE A 666 33.97 17.45 -8.22
N GLU A 667 35.17 16.90 -8.07
CA GLU A 667 35.65 15.78 -8.86
C GLU A 667 35.67 14.52 -8.00
N LEU A 668 34.77 13.59 -8.32
CA LEU A 668 34.56 12.32 -7.63
C LEU A 668 35.11 11.19 -8.52
N GLY A 669 36.21 10.55 -8.11
CA GLY A 669 36.87 9.53 -8.92
C GLY A 669 37.21 10.03 -10.33
N SER A 670 36.55 9.48 -11.34
CA SER A 670 36.73 9.81 -12.76
C SER A 670 35.71 10.82 -13.31
N ILE A 671 34.88 11.43 -12.46
CA ILE A 671 33.81 12.32 -12.91
C ILE A 671 33.93 13.73 -12.31
N LYS A 672 33.60 14.73 -13.11
CA LYS A 672 33.47 16.14 -12.71
C LYS A 672 32.01 16.51 -12.63
N VAL A 673 31.62 17.04 -11.46
CA VAL A 673 30.24 17.42 -11.17
C VAL A 673 30.18 18.91 -10.86
N THR A 674 29.20 19.60 -11.44
CA THR A 674 28.89 21.00 -11.12
C THR A 674 27.45 21.10 -10.66
N VAL A 675 27.25 21.58 -9.43
CA VAL A 675 25.97 21.73 -8.75
C VAL A 675 25.66 23.21 -8.49
N PRO A 676 24.69 23.79 -9.22
CA PRO A 676 24.27 25.18 -9.03
C PRO A 676 23.75 25.48 -7.62
N PRO A 677 23.81 26.75 -7.16
CA PRO A 677 23.35 27.16 -5.82
C PRO A 677 21.92 26.77 -5.48
N GLN A 678 21.01 26.73 -6.47
CA GLN A 678 19.63 26.33 -6.21
C GLN A 678 19.48 24.89 -5.68
N TYR A 679 20.52 24.05 -5.72
CA TYR A 679 20.48 22.69 -5.20
C TYR A 679 20.98 22.56 -3.77
N TRP A 680 21.79 23.50 -3.28
CA TRP A 680 22.38 23.45 -1.95
C TRP A 680 22.13 24.73 -1.16
N SER A 681 21.10 25.49 -1.52
CA SER A 681 20.67 26.68 -0.79
C SER A 681 19.16 26.85 -0.88
N HIS A 682 18.54 27.39 0.16
CA HIS A 682 17.09 27.57 0.18
C HIS A 682 16.63 28.65 -0.81
N PRO A 683 15.45 28.51 -1.44
CA PRO A 683 14.92 29.51 -2.35
C PRO A 683 14.80 30.87 -1.67
N ARG A 684 15.28 31.92 -2.33
CA ARG A 684 15.21 33.29 -1.81
C ARG A 684 13.74 33.74 -1.74
N LYS A 685 13.21 33.90 -0.51
CA LYS A 685 11.88 34.46 -0.28
C LYS A 685 11.89 35.97 -0.05
N VAL A 686 13.04 36.53 0.35
CA VAL A 686 13.14 37.92 0.82
C VAL A 686 14.41 38.59 0.26
N THR A 687 14.31 39.88 -0.05
CA THR A 687 15.41 40.69 -0.60
C THR A 687 16.24 41.41 0.46
N SER A 688 15.88 41.33 1.73
CA SER A 688 16.53 41.99 2.86
C SER A 688 17.88 41.34 3.24
N CYS A 689 18.86 42.16 3.61
CA CYS A 689 20.13 41.68 4.20
C CYS A 689 20.04 41.46 5.72
N CYS A 690 18.93 41.84 6.37
CA CYS A 690 18.75 41.65 7.81
C CYS A 690 18.26 40.23 8.17
N GLU A 691 17.95 39.41 7.16
CA GLU A 691 17.53 38.02 7.33
C GLU A 691 18.66 37.07 6.90
N MET A 692 18.74 35.94 7.59
CA MET A 692 19.74 34.89 7.34
C MET A 692 19.07 33.71 6.64
N CYS A 693 19.59 33.33 5.48
CA CYS A 693 19.11 32.24 4.63
C CYS A 693 19.97 31.00 4.81
N ARG A 694 19.33 29.84 4.96
CA ARG A 694 20.02 28.54 5.12
C ARG A 694 20.65 28.07 3.82
N THR A 695 21.93 27.73 3.90
CA THR A 695 22.62 26.89 2.92
C THR A 695 22.58 25.45 3.40
N HIS A 696 22.75 24.50 2.49
CA HIS A 696 22.97 23.09 2.81
C HIS A 696 24.46 22.74 2.80
N ILE A 697 25.31 23.71 3.12
CA ILE A 697 26.74 23.46 3.37
C ILE A 697 26.92 23.32 4.88
N GLY A 698 27.61 22.26 5.28
CA GLY A 698 27.83 21.91 6.69
C GLY A 698 29.27 21.52 6.98
N LYS A 699 29.51 21.02 8.19
CA LYS A 699 30.80 20.45 8.60
C LYS A 699 30.73 18.93 8.55
N SER A 700 31.78 18.30 8.03
CA SER A 700 32.04 16.87 8.23
C SER A 700 32.70 16.66 9.58
N GLU A 701 32.45 15.50 10.19
CA GLU A 701 33.15 15.03 11.40
C GLU A 701 34.63 14.75 11.14
N SER A 702 35.01 14.52 9.88
CA SER A 702 36.39 14.30 9.46
C SER A 702 37.07 15.60 9.05
N ASP A 703 38.33 15.76 9.44
CA ASP A 703 39.18 16.87 8.96
C ASP A 703 39.69 16.66 7.53
N THR A 704 39.39 15.52 6.91
CA THR A 704 39.85 15.19 5.54
C THR A 704 38.75 14.76 4.60
N ASP A 705 37.67 14.18 5.10
CA ASP A 705 36.63 13.54 4.30
C ASP A 705 35.37 14.41 4.21
N TYR A 706 34.56 14.11 3.20
CA TYR A 706 33.35 14.84 2.86
C TYR A 706 32.14 13.93 3.07
N VAL A 707 31.00 14.55 3.41
CA VAL A 707 29.70 13.88 3.39
C VAL A 707 28.85 14.56 2.33
N ILE A 708 28.33 13.78 1.39
CA ILE A 708 27.59 14.27 0.23
C ILE A 708 26.13 13.83 0.38
N GLY A 709 25.35 14.73 0.97
CA GLY A 709 23.94 14.54 1.34
C GLY A 709 22.93 14.74 0.21
N SER A 710 21.65 14.81 0.59
CA SER A 710 20.52 15.01 -0.34
C SER A 710 20.60 16.31 -1.14
N ALA A 711 21.26 17.36 -0.63
CA ALA A 711 21.57 18.59 -1.38
C ALA A 711 22.34 18.35 -2.68
N PHE A 712 23.12 17.28 -2.73
CA PHE A 712 23.80 16.85 -3.94
C PHE A 712 23.03 15.75 -4.66
N THR A 713 22.62 14.69 -3.96
CA THR A 713 22.07 13.50 -4.61
C THR A 713 20.70 13.76 -5.24
N ASN A 714 19.90 14.71 -4.72
CA ASN A 714 18.62 15.10 -5.30
C ASN A 714 18.74 15.79 -6.67
N ALA A 715 19.92 16.30 -7.01
CA ALA A 715 20.16 16.91 -8.32
C ALA A 715 20.21 15.86 -9.45
N PHE A 716 20.54 14.60 -9.12
CA PHE A 716 20.81 13.54 -10.08
C PHE A 716 19.89 12.33 -9.88
N TYR A 717 19.89 11.44 -10.87
CA TYR A 717 19.57 10.04 -10.62
C TYR A 717 20.84 9.38 -10.08
N THR A 718 20.78 8.76 -8.90
CA THR A 718 21.93 8.13 -8.25
C THR A 718 21.70 6.63 -8.17
N GLN A 719 22.56 5.84 -8.81
CA GLN A 719 22.54 4.38 -8.79
C GLN A 719 23.66 3.85 -7.88
N PHE A 720 23.34 2.83 -7.09
CA PHE A 720 24.25 2.09 -6.23
C PHE A 720 24.27 0.62 -6.67
N ASP A 721 25.47 0.12 -6.95
CA ASP A 721 25.69 -1.20 -7.52
C ASP A 721 26.60 -2.01 -6.60
N THR A 722 25.99 -2.86 -5.77
CA THR A 722 26.71 -3.66 -4.77
C THR A 722 27.52 -4.78 -5.39
N GLU A 723 27.14 -5.27 -6.57
CA GLU A 723 27.81 -6.37 -7.24
C GLU A 723 29.12 -5.90 -7.91
N LYS A 724 29.10 -4.70 -8.48
CA LYS A 724 30.29 -4.09 -9.12
C LYS A 724 31.02 -3.10 -8.22
N ASN A 725 30.57 -2.92 -6.98
CA ASN A 725 31.11 -1.98 -6.01
C ASN A 725 31.32 -0.57 -6.59
N ARG A 726 30.26 0.01 -7.15
CA ARG A 726 30.31 1.31 -7.81
C ARG A 726 29.06 2.14 -7.58
N ILE A 727 29.20 3.45 -7.70
CA ILE A 727 28.11 4.43 -7.75
C ILE A 727 28.00 4.92 -9.19
N SER A 728 26.81 5.28 -9.64
CA SER A 728 26.64 5.97 -10.92
C SER A 728 25.73 7.17 -10.79
N LEU A 729 26.06 8.26 -11.47
CA LEU A 729 25.22 9.45 -11.57
C LEU A 729 24.69 9.58 -13.00
N ALA A 730 23.45 10.05 -13.14
CA ALA A 730 22.90 10.43 -14.43
C ALA A 730 21.98 11.65 -14.32
N MET A 731 21.81 12.35 -15.44
CA MET A 731 20.88 13.48 -15.52
C MET A 731 19.44 12.96 -15.53
N LYS A 732 18.56 13.57 -14.73
CA LYS A 732 17.12 13.23 -14.71
C LYS A 732 16.46 13.63 -16.04
N LYS A 733 15.49 12.86 -16.54
CA LYS A 733 14.82 13.12 -17.84
C LYS A 733 14.06 14.45 -17.87
N ASN A 734 13.43 14.82 -16.75
CA ASN A 734 12.70 16.08 -16.58
C ASN A 734 13.59 17.22 -16.06
N HIS A 735 14.92 17.08 -16.13
CA HIS A 735 15.87 18.10 -15.68
C HIS A 735 15.75 19.41 -16.47
N ILE A 736 15.71 20.54 -15.74
CA ILE A 736 15.71 21.89 -16.31
C ILE A 736 17.16 22.28 -16.66
N LYS A 737 17.44 22.86 -17.82
CA LYS A 737 18.79 23.37 -18.12
C LYS A 737 19.13 24.58 -17.23
N ASP A 738 19.66 24.33 -16.05
CA ASP A 738 19.83 25.31 -14.97
C ASP A 738 21.28 25.41 -14.47
N GLY A 739 22.22 24.86 -15.24
CA GLY A 739 23.65 24.92 -14.97
C GLY A 739 24.26 23.65 -14.38
N LEU A 740 23.45 22.63 -14.04
CA LEU A 740 23.95 21.32 -13.62
C LEU A 740 24.80 20.68 -14.74
N LYS A 741 25.97 20.13 -14.38
CA LYS A 741 26.86 19.44 -15.33
C LYS A 741 27.44 18.17 -14.73
N LEU A 742 27.55 17.16 -15.59
CA LEU A 742 28.16 15.87 -15.32
C LEU A 742 29.04 15.51 -16.53
N CYS A 743 30.34 15.36 -16.31
CA CYS A 743 31.33 15.05 -17.36
C CYS A 743 32.35 14.05 -16.84
N GLU A 744 32.98 13.28 -17.73
CA GLU A 744 34.21 12.55 -17.39
C GLU A 744 35.37 13.55 -17.13
N ALA A 745 36.23 13.20 -16.18
CA ALA A 745 37.32 14.03 -15.67
C ALA A 745 38.49 14.16 -16.65
#